data_AF-A0A812IMT6-F1
#
_entry.id   AF-A0A812IMT6-F1
#
_cell.length_a   1.000
_cell.length_b   1.000
_cell.length_c   1.000
_cell.angle_alpha   90.00
_cell.angle_beta   90.00
_cell.angle_gamma   90.00
#
_symmetry.space_group_name_H-M   'P 1'
#
loop_
_entity.id
_entity.type
_entity.pdbx_description
1 polymer ?
#
loop_
_entity_poly.entity_id
_entity_poly.type
_entity_poly.pdbx_seq_one_letter_code
_entity_poly.pdbx_strand_id
1 'polypeptide(L)'
;MEILKQFDQRTKVPHLLIELRNAGYIEICGKNIGGIYDKLDGFFKTYFGASETTLVMRRAPPNDGDCCVQGGKLAMLPKEPCDDVCDRNYVCGVQQGDGSVAGNGKFKMRGNEGENNMGKLAMEVINFMTNECGWGLHLTDGGNLGRFGQTRETQIKFKAPHPLNLMAPHVMIELRSAGYIEVNGHDTNGIYKKISDFVRHRWGGSVVGGDYKDYCALKFTTPAFKKRGMQGENNMGMKTMEIVDYMTKECAWTLLTCTGGNYGLTGTMREQQMVFRNDAHIQHGEQHLMIEFRDQGYVEINGLHDAPDAAQQLEQYFSTQGCKVYQPGFWESSEKYCDVKYQTPPGWYYRAGTTNNLGKRTVEVASYLGQHGWMLLLCNGGNIQTGQNQRNIMREQQVKFTKARPTDNPAAPLLMIEMRTIPTSMHGHYQGFIEINGQNTNGVYQQVIQYMQQTMLCTPLGPQPYCDLLLQCHCFRLREAITWNHGYHGRLNGESNFGRYTMRLCDFMVDHLGEWDLIVCNGNSVDSVFRYGKDSTMNVTGREQQLIFRHRPGGRNVFMAADVNVAKLGRAPLLPPNYWKETARTGSVGQEIVPATAEEISWIQEVLDGTYKKKSTRDRAGGPLADRFVVVSALRSEHPGLWDKFAEKRNQVARDIKGRSTVEIVEPKTMKACSAFQERCTHPRLGNPTNEAYLFHGSNPTSAISILSTSFKVDFAGAAVGTMFGPGVYLAESSAKSDEYARDENTGGAYDGLFAVLLCRVVVGSSYVVEKPGDYTEKCTSGEFDSVVGDREKAVGTFREFIVFDEASIYPEYVAFYRREYKDGPPPTKPAPAPAPSSYAPSQHTMPASPGGARTMQVQIPEGVEPGARIQAKAPWGDTLEIVVPEGVSPGQTITVSA
;
A
#
# COMPACT_ATOMS: atom_id res chain seq x y z
N MET A 1 -10.81 -3.50 23.07
CA MET A 1 -10.88 -4.60 22.08
C MET A 1 -12.15 -4.53 21.23
N GLU A 2 -13.34 -4.38 21.81
CA GLU A 2 -14.58 -4.33 21.00
C GLU A 2 -14.64 -3.17 20.00
N ILE A 3 -14.22 -1.97 20.41
CA ILE A 3 -14.12 -0.80 19.53
C ILE A 3 -13.17 -1.07 18.35
N LEU A 4 -12.02 -1.71 18.59
CA LEU A 4 -11.10 -2.10 17.52
C LEU A 4 -11.76 -3.06 16.53
N LYS A 5 -12.54 -4.05 17.00
CA LYS A 5 -13.29 -4.95 16.11
C LYS A 5 -14.30 -4.20 15.24
N GLN A 6 -14.97 -3.18 15.77
CA GLN A 6 -15.91 -2.35 14.99
C GLN A 6 -15.21 -1.48 13.94
N PHE A 7 -14.01 -0.97 14.23
CA PHE A 7 -13.16 -0.34 13.21
C PHE A 7 -12.71 -1.36 12.17
N ASP A 8 -12.39 -2.58 12.61
CA ASP A 8 -11.92 -3.65 11.74
C ASP A 8 -12.94 -4.10 10.71
N GLN A 9 -14.20 -4.27 11.11
CA GLN A 9 -15.31 -4.65 10.23
C GLN A 9 -15.61 -3.62 9.14
N ARG A 10 -15.18 -2.36 9.30
CA ARG A 10 -15.49 -1.25 8.40
C ARG A 10 -14.31 -0.80 7.54
N THR A 11 -13.12 -1.38 7.76
CA THR A 11 -11.93 -1.06 6.96
C THR A 11 -12.08 -1.55 5.54
N LYS A 12 -11.75 -0.65 4.62
CA LYS A 12 -11.83 -0.86 3.18
C LYS A 12 -10.46 -1.03 2.54
N VAL A 13 -9.38 -0.49 3.10
CA VAL A 13 -8.02 -0.61 2.56
C VAL A 13 -7.07 -1.04 3.67
N PRO A 14 -7.02 -2.36 3.98
CA PRO A 14 -6.19 -2.86 5.05
C PRO A 14 -4.70 -2.64 4.76
N HIS A 15 -3.96 -2.28 5.80
CA HIS A 15 -2.51 -2.43 5.81
C HIS A 15 -2.12 -3.73 6.51
N LEU A 16 -1.06 -4.36 6.01
CA LEU A 16 -0.45 -5.53 6.62
C LEU A 16 1.03 -5.26 6.87
N LEU A 17 1.51 -5.65 8.04
CA LEU A 17 2.91 -5.58 8.43
C LEU A 17 3.37 -6.98 8.82
N ILE A 18 4.45 -7.43 8.19
CA ILE A 18 5.15 -8.66 8.56
C ILE A 18 6.48 -8.25 9.19
N GLU A 19 6.76 -8.74 10.39
CA GLU A 19 8.04 -8.51 11.05
C GLU A 19 8.84 -9.80 11.12
N LEU A 20 10.05 -9.80 10.58
CA LEU A 20 11.01 -10.88 10.70
C LEU A 20 12.01 -10.52 11.80
N ARG A 21 12.28 -11.45 12.73
CA ARG A 21 13.31 -11.28 13.75
C ARG A 21 14.23 -12.48 13.74
N ASN A 22 15.52 -12.24 13.53
CA ASN A 22 16.50 -13.33 13.47
C ASN A 22 16.73 -14.05 14.82
N ALA A 23 16.09 -13.57 15.89
CA ALA A 23 15.92 -14.29 17.16
C ALA A 23 14.95 -15.49 17.06
N GLY A 24 14.39 -15.77 15.87
CA GLY A 24 13.56 -16.94 15.60
C GLY A 24 12.06 -16.66 15.62
N TYR A 25 11.63 -15.41 15.38
CA TYR A 25 10.22 -15.02 15.41
C TYR A 25 9.78 -14.36 14.11
N ILE A 26 8.51 -14.59 13.75
CA ILE A 26 7.82 -13.91 12.65
C ILE A 26 6.49 -13.42 13.19
N GLU A 27 6.18 -12.14 13.00
CA GLU A 27 4.92 -11.53 13.45
C GLU A 27 4.11 -11.04 12.24
N ILE A 28 2.79 -11.23 12.31
CA ILE A 28 1.83 -10.65 11.39
C ILE A 28 0.99 -9.65 12.18
N CYS A 29 0.92 -8.42 11.69
CA CYS A 29 0.08 -7.35 12.21
C CYS A 29 -0.79 -6.79 11.07
N GLY A 30 -2.10 -6.76 11.23
CA GLY A 30 -3.02 -6.35 10.17
C GLY A 30 -4.33 -7.13 10.20
N LYS A 31 -5.01 -7.24 9.06
CA LYS A 31 -6.30 -7.94 8.96
C LYS A 31 -6.15 -9.16 8.07
N ASN A 32 -6.94 -10.19 8.39
CA ASN A 32 -7.13 -11.31 7.48
C ASN A 32 -8.08 -10.89 6.36
N ILE A 33 -7.53 -10.53 5.21
CA ILE A 33 -8.28 -10.12 4.01
C ILE A 33 -7.83 -11.02 2.86
N GLY A 34 -8.76 -11.52 2.05
CA GLY A 34 -8.46 -12.45 0.96
C GLY A 34 -7.87 -13.79 1.41
N GLY A 35 -8.16 -14.22 2.64
CA GLY A 35 -7.59 -15.44 3.24
C GLY A 35 -6.06 -15.38 3.42
N ILE A 36 -5.48 -14.18 3.49
CA ILE A 36 -4.02 -14.00 3.53
C ILE A 36 -3.36 -14.70 4.70
N TYR A 37 -4.06 -14.89 5.83
CA TYR A 37 -3.50 -15.61 6.97
C TYR A 37 -3.24 -17.09 6.66
N ASP A 38 -4.12 -17.74 5.91
CA ASP A 38 -3.94 -19.15 5.55
C ASP A 38 -2.84 -19.32 4.50
N LYS A 39 -2.74 -18.36 3.57
CA LYS A 39 -1.64 -18.30 2.59
C LYS A 39 -0.28 -18.13 3.27
N LEU A 40 -0.18 -17.17 4.18
CA LEU A 40 1.04 -16.91 4.96
C LEU A 40 1.38 -18.07 5.89
N ASP A 41 0.39 -18.69 6.52
CA ASP A 41 0.58 -19.87 7.36
C ASP A 41 1.24 -21.03 6.58
N GLY A 42 0.69 -21.36 5.41
CA GLY A 42 1.27 -22.36 4.52
C GLY A 42 2.70 -21.99 4.09
N PHE A 43 2.92 -20.74 3.68
CA PHE A 43 4.24 -20.26 3.27
C PHE A 43 5.26 -20.32 4.42
N PHE A 44 4.93 -19.85 5.62
CA PHE A 44 5.85 -19.88 6.76
C PHE A 44 6.13 -21.30 7.25
N LYS A 45 5.17 -22.21 7.22
CA LYS A 45 5.39 -23.63 7.53
C LYS A 45 6.31 -24.29 6.52
N THR A 46 6.06 -24.12 5.22
CA THR A 46 6.82 -24.79 4.16
C THR A 46 8.18 -24.15 3.90
N TYR A 47 8.22 -22.83 3.78
CA TYR A 47 9.46 -22.12 3.46
C TYR A 47 10.31 -21.90 4.70
N PHE A 48 9.76 -21.31 5.77
CA PHE A 48 10.53 -20.98 6.97
C PHE A 48 10.73 -22.20 7.90
N GLY A 49 9.92 -23.25 7.77
CA GLY A 49 9.89 -24.33 8.77
C GLY A 49 9.39 -23.81 10.12
N ALA A 50 8.50 -22.82 10.10
CA ALA A 50 7.98 -22.17 11.29
C ALA A 50 6.69 -22.83 11.78
N SER A 51 6.39 -22.67 13.06
CA SER A 51 5.15 -23.11 13.70
C SER A 51 4.50 -21.95 14.44
N GLU A 52 3.17 -21.97 14.56
CA GLU A 52 2.45 -20.95 15.31
C GLU A 52 2.87 -20.99 16.79
N THR A 53 3.04 -19.81 17.39
CA THR A 53 3.50 -19.71 18.78
C THR A 53 2.41 -20.11 19.77
N THR A 54 2.64 -21.20 20.49
CA THR A 54 1.72 -21.73 21.51
C THR A 54 2.19 -21.51 22.94
N LEU A 55 3.46 -21.15 23.13
CA LEU A 55 4.06 -20.87 24.43
C LEU A 55 4.66 -19.47 24.45
N VAL A 56 4.61 -18.83 25.62
CA VAL A 56 5.13 -17.48 25.85
C VAL A 56 5.85 -17.42 27.19
N MET A 57 6.92 -16.64 27.26
CA MET A 57 7.63 -16.40 28.51
C MET A 57 6.86 -15.36 29.32
N ARG A 58 6.34 -15.74 30.50
CA ARG A 58 5.69 -14.82 31.42
C ARG A 58 6.04 -15.16 32.88
N ARG A 59 5.84 -14.19 33.77
CA ARG A 59 6.03 -14.40 35.21
C ARG A 59 4.91 -15.30 35.71
N ALA A 60 5.27 -16.44 36.29
CA ALA A 60 4.31 -17.33 36.92
C ALA A 60 3.60 -16.61 38.09
N PRO A 61 2.33 -16.93 38.39
CA PRO A 61 1.68 -16.46 39.61
C PRO A 61 2.56 -16.83 40.83
N PRO A 62 2.63 -16.00 41.87
CA PRO A 62 3.27 -16.40 43.11
C PRO A 62 2.58 -17.66 43.65
N ASN A 63 3.34 -18.65 44.09
CA ASN A 63 2.77 -19.78 44.82
C ASN A 63 2.29 -19.30 46.20
N ASP A 64 1.18 -19.85 46.69
CA ASP A 64 0.68 -19.67 48.06
C ASP A 64 1.73 -20.18 49.06
N GLY A 65 2.69 -19.33 49.43
CA GLY A 65 3.80 -19.67 50.32
C GLY A 65 5.05 -18.80 50.15
N ASP A 66 5.21 -18.12 49.02
CA ASP A 66 6.40 -17.30 48.71
C ASP A 66 6.11 -15.80 48.86
N CYS A 67 5.91 -15.35 50.09
CA CYS A 67 5.59 -13.95 50.41
C CYS A 67 6.76 -12.96 50.15
N CYS A 68 7.95 -13.46 49.81
CA CYS A 68 9.17 -12.67 49.65
C CYS A 68 9.55 -12.37 48.18
N VAL A 69 8.85 -12.94 47.18
CA VAL A 69 9.16 -12.71 45.76
C VAL A 69 8.01 -11.96 45.10
N GLN A 70 8.01 -10.62 45.21
CA GLN A 70 7.11 -9.78 44.42
C GLN A 70 7.36 -10.04 42.92
N GLY A 71 6.47 -10.79 42.28
CA GLY A 71 6.39 -10.93 40.82
C GLY A 71 6.77 -12.29 40.23
N GLY A 72 6.89 -13.38 41.00
CA GLY A 72 7.05 -14.75 40.48
C GLY A 72 8.29 -15.01 39.59
N LYS A 73 8.61 -16.29 39.32
CA LYS A 73 9.71 -16.67 38.42
C LYS A 73 9.25 -16.59 36.95
N LEU A 74 10.11 -16.14 36.05
CA LEU A 74 9.86 -16.24 34.60
C LEU A 74 9.85 -17.73 34.18
N ALA A 75 8.80 -18.13 33.47
CA ALA A 75 8.65 -19.47 32.93
C ALA A 75 7.96 -19.43 31.55
N MET A 76 8.27 -20.42 30.73
CA MET A 76 7.51 -20.68 29.49
C MET A 76 6.17 -21.32 29.84
N LEU A 77 5.08 -20.64 29.50
CA LEU A 77 3.71 -21.07 29.80
C LEU A 77 2.86 -21.09 28.52
N PRO A 78 1.76 -21.86 28.49
CA PRO A 78 0.79 -21.77 27.42
C PRO A 78 0.31 -20.33 27.20
N LYS A 79 0.23 -19.94 25.94
CA LYS A 79 -0.23 -18.63 25.47
C LYS A 79 -1.73 -18.47 25.80
N GLU A 80 -2.07 -17.38 26.48
CA GLU A 80 -3.45 -17.00 26.78
C GLU A 80 -3.91 -15.81 25.89
N PRO A 81 -5.21 -15.48 25.79
CA PRO A 81 -5.65 -14.34 24.97
C PRO A 81 -5.04 -12.99 25.38
N CYS A 82 -4.65 -12.83 26.65
CA CYS A 82 -3.96 -11.62 27.13
C CYS A 82 -2.51 -11.51 26.61
N ASP A 83 -1.98 -12.60 26.06
CA ASP A 83 -0.64 -12.71 25.48
C ASP A 83 -0.63 -12.40 23.97
N ASP A 84 -1.76 -12.08 23.35
CA ASP A 84 -1.82 -11.68 21.93
C ASP A 84 -1.37 -10.22 21.75
N VAL A 85 -0.05 -10.02 21.63
CA VAL A 85 0.54 -8.71 21.34
C VAL A 85 0.45 -8.34 19.85
N CYS A 86 0.61 -9.30 18.95
CA CYS A 86 0.41 -9.16 17.50
C CYS A 86 -0.85 -9.93 17.04
N ASP A 87 -1.20 -9.86 15.75
CA ASP A 87 -2.40 -10.55 15.23
C ASP A 87 -2.15 -12.04 14.96
N ARG A 88 -0.94 -12.41 14.51
CA ARG A 88 -0.40 -13.78 14.56
C ARG A 88 1.10 -13.74 14.80
N ASN A 89 1.64 -14.80 15.39
CA ASN A 89 3.06 -14.99 15.63
C ASN A 89 3.48 -16.43 15.37
N TYR A 90 4.69 -16.58 14.86
CA TYR A 90 5.31 -17.85 14.55
C TYR A 90 6.70 -17.91 15.14
N VAL A 91 7.11 -19.12 15.52
CA VAL A 91 8.48 -19.45 15.89
C VAL A 91 9.16 -20.24 14.77
N CYS A 92 10.37 -19.85 14.41
CA CYS A 92 11.20 -20.48 13.38
C CYS A 92 12.29 -21.34 14.04
N GLY A 93 11.90 -22.47 14.61
CA GLY A 93 12.76 -23.34 15.41
C GLY A 93 12.06 -23.93 16.62
N VAL A 94 12.83 -24.35 17.63
CA VAL A 94 12.30 -24.95 18.86
C VAL A 94 12.51 -24.00 20.03
N GLN A 95 11.41 -23.57 20.66
CA GLN A 95 11.47 -22.77 21.89
C GLN A 95 12.03 -23.62 23.05
N GLN A 96 13.00 -23.07 23.76
CA GLN A 96 13.64 -23.70 24.91
C GLN A 96 12.94 -23.29 26.22
N GLY A 97 13.21 -24.01 27.31
CA GLY A 97 12.62 -23.72 28.62
C GLY A 97 13.05 -22.37 29.22
N ASP A 98 14.16 -21.80 28.73
CA ASP A 98 14.61 -20.46 29.04
C ASP A 98 13.98 -19.38 28.14
N GLY A 99 13.14 -19.77 27.18
CA GLY A 99 12.46 -18.93 26.20
C GLY A 99 13.30 -18.46 25.02
N SER A 100 14.55 -18.90 24.89
CA SER A 100 15.32 -18.75 23.66
C SER A 100 14.79 -19.68 22.55
N VAL A 101 15.06 -19.36 21.28
CA VAL A 101 14.70 -20.22 20.14
C VAL A 101 15.95 -20.91 19.61
N ALA A 102 15.99 -22.24 19.68
CA ALA A 102 16.97 -23.03 18.94
C ALA A 102 16.61 -22.99 17.46
N GLY A 103 17.42 -22.28 16.67
CA GLY A 103 17.16 -22.06 15.26
C GLY A 103 17.17 -23.34 14.41
N ASN A 104 16.34 -23.36 13.37
CA ASN A 104 16.26 -24.45 12.38
C ASN A 104 17.19 -24.23 11.16
N GLY A 105 18.13 -23.28 11.25
CA GLY A 105 19.06 -22.93 10.16
C GLY A 105 18.52 -21.95 9.11
N LYS A 106 17.27 -21.47 9.24
CA LYS A 106 16.68 -20.50 8.31
C LYS A 106 17.26 -19.09 8.48
N PHE A 107 17.29 -18.58 9.70
CA PHE A 107 17.98 -17.33 10.03
C PHE A 107 19.47 -17.61 10.17
N LYS A 108 20.30 -16.94 9.36
CA LYS A 108 21.75 -17.12 9.31
C LYS A 108 22.45 -15.80 9.63
N MET A 109 23.50 -15.88 10.44
CA MET A 109 24.39 -14.77 10.75
C MET A 109 25.82 -15.29 10.96
N ARG A 110 26.84 -14.50 10.60
CA ARG A 110 28.24 -14.84 10.88
C ARG A 110 29.15 -13.63 10.98
N GLY A 111 30.33 -13.87 11.56
CA GLY A 111 31.38 -12.86 11.69
C GLY A 111 31.05 -11.73 12.67
N ASN A 112 32.05 -10.90 12.94
CA ASN A 112 31.93 -9.79 13.90
C ASN A 112 31.44 -8.48 13.24
N GLU A 113 31.23 -8.50 11.93
CA GLU A 113 30.72 -7.37 11.16
C GLU A 113 29.19 -7.45 10.97
N GLY A 114 28.52 -8.49 11.48
CA GLY A 114 27.07 -8.62 11.42
C GLY A 114 26.52 -9.00 10.04
N GLU A 115 27.26 -9.79 9.25
CA GLU A 115 26.74 -10.42 8.02
C GLU A 115 25.58 -11.34 8.37
N ASN A 116 24.47 -11.23 7.62
CA ASN A 116 23.23 -11.96 7.90
C ASN A 116 22.41 -12.14 6.61
N ASN A 117 21.33 -12.92 6.68
CA ASN A 117 20.48 -13.21 5.52
C ASN A 117 19.10 -12.53 5.56
N MET A 118 18.92 -11.48 6.36
CA MET A 118 17.60 -10.84 6.53
C MET A 118 17.10 -10.19 5.25
N GLY A 119 17.96 -9.48 4.51
CA GLY A 119 17.57 -8.90 3.22
C GLY A 119 17.11 -9.97 2.23
N LYS A 120 17.78 -11.13 2.19
CA LYS A 120 17.36 -12.27 1.39
C LYS A 120 15.99 -12.80 1.81
N LEU A 121 15.79 -13.08 3.10
CA LEU A 121 14.52 -13.60 3.62
C LEU A 121 13.36 -12.60 3.42
N ALA A 122 13.62 -11.30 3.57
CA ALA A 122 12.64 -10.25 3.31
C ALA A 122 12.20 -10.24 1.85
N MET A 123 13.14 -10.39 0.91
CA MET A 123 12.83 -10.45 -0.52
C MET A 123 11.99 -11.67 -0.91
N GLU A 124 12.12 -12.78 -0.18
CA GLU A 124 11.31 -13.99 -0.40
C GLU A 124 9.87 -13.78 0.09
N VAL A 125 9.68 -13.13 1.25
CA VAL A 125 8.36 -12.70 1.73
C VAL A 125 7.73 -11.71 0.75
N ILE A 126 8.50 -10.72 0.27
CA ILE A 126 8.05 -9.74 -0.72
C ILE A 126 7.60 -10.45 -1.99
N ASN A 127 8.42 -11.35 -2.53
CA ASN A 127 8.10 -12.11 -3.74
C ASN A 127 6.79 -12.90 -3.58
N PHE A 128 6.63 -13.65 -2.48
CA PHE A 128 5.40 -14.37 -2.19
C PHE A 128 4.18 -13.43 -2.11
N MET A 129 4.30 -12.34 -1.35
CA MET A 129 3.21 -11.40 -1.14
C MET A 129 2.80 -10.67 -2.42
N THR A 130 3.75 -10.24 -3.25
CA THR A 130 3.48 -9.45 -4.46
C THR A 130 3.12 -10.30 -5.67
N ASN A 131 3.70 -11.50 -5.80
CA ASN A 131 3.53 -12.34 -7.00
C ASN A 131 2.55 -13.49 -6.80
N GLU A 132 2.29 -13.94 -5.57
CA GLU A 132 1.34 -15.03 -5.30
C GLU A 132 0.09 -14.54 -4.55
N CYS A 133 0.22 -13.49 -3.72
CA CYS A 133 -0.91 -12.98 -2.92
C CYS A 133 -1.54 -11.70 -3.45
N GLY A 134 -0.92 -11.03 -4.43
CA GLY A 134 -1.44 -9.80 -5.05
C GLY A 134 -1.33 -8.53 -4.20
N TRP A 135 -0.63 -8.58 -3.06
CA TRP A 135 -0.42 -7.43 -2.19
C TRP A 135 0.66 -6.50 -2.73
N GLY A 136 0.50 -5.18 -2.58
CA GLY A 136 1.51 -4.22 -3.00
C GLY A 136 2.55 -3.98 -1.90
N LEU A 137 3.84 -4.12 -2.20
CA LEU A 137 4.89 -3.69 -1.28
C LEU A 137 4.79 -2.17 -1.10
N HIS A 138 4.67 -1.71 0.14
CA HIS A 138 4.72 -0.28 0.47
C HIS A 138 6.12 0.13 0.87
N LEU A 139 6.68 -0.54 1.90
CA LEU A 139 8.01 -0.24 2.39
C LEU A 139 8.63 -1.41 3.16
N THR A 140 9.94 -1.33 3.31
CA THR A 140 10.78 -2.21 4.11
C THR A 140 11.62 -1.34 5.02
N ASP A 141 11.83 -1.80 6.23
CA ASP A 141 12.72 -1.14 7.18
C ASP A 141 13.37 -2.15 8.12
N GLY A 142 14.52 -1.80 8.68
CA GLY A 142 15.37 -2.70 9.44
C GLY A 142 15.85 -2.11 10.77
N GLY A 143 15.87 -2.95 11.80
CA GLY A 143 16.39 -2.61 13.11
C GLY A 143 17.61 -3.46 13.46
N ASN A 144 18.63 -2.81 14.01
CA ASN A 144 19.89 -3.45 14.41
C ASN A 144 20.03 -3.43 15.91
N LEU A 145 20.18 -4.61 16.50
CA LEU A 145 20.13 -4.81 17.94
C LEU A 145 21.34 -5.61 18.45
N GLY A 146 21.64 -5.33 19.72
CA GLY A 146 22.73 -5.96 20.45
C GLY A 146 24.11 -5.46 20.03
N ARG A 147 25.13 -5.94 20.72
CA ARG A 147 26.47 -5.35 20.74
C ARG A 147 27.11 -5.13 19.36
N PHE A 148 26.90 -6.02 18.40
CA PHE A 148 27.46 -5.90 17.05
C PHE A 148 26.40 -5.62 15.98
N GLY A 149 25.14 -5.42 16.37
CA GLY A 149 23.99 -5.49 15.47
C GLY A 149 23.69 -6.91 15.00
N GLN A 150 24.14 -7.93 15.73
CA GLN A 150 23.95 -9.34 15.36
C GLN A 150 22.48 -9.79 15.45
N THR A 151 21.67 -9.12 16.27
CA THR A 151 20.22 -9.32 16.28
C THR A 151 19.61 -8.33 15.29
N ARG A 152 18.88 -8.85 14.31
CA ARG A 152 18.33 -8.10 13.19
C ARG A 152 16.83 -8.27 13.13
N GLU A 153 16.17 -7.20 12.77
CA GLU A 153 14.74 -7.16 12.61
C GLU A 153 14.41 -6.49 11.28
N THR A 154 13.38 -6.96 10.61
CA THR A 154 12.94 -6.39 9.34
C THR A 154 11.42 -6.28 9.36
N GLN A 155 10.94 -5.05 9.23
CA GLN A 155 9.54 -4.72 9.04
C GLN A 155 9.24 -4.65 7.54
N ILE A 156 8.22 -5.36 7.08
CA ILE A 156 7.81 -5.40 5.68
C ILE A 156 6.34 -5.03 5.62
N LYS A 157 6.05 -3.86 5.08
CA LYS A 157 4.70 -3.32 5.00
C LYS A 157 4.10 -3.51 3.63
N PHE A 158 2.87 -4.01 3.61
CA PHE A 158 2.07 -4.19 2.41
C PHE A 158 0.80 -3.34 2.47
N LYS A 159 0.42 -2.83 1.30
CA LYS A 159 -0.90 -2.26 1.04
C LYS A 159 -1.81 -3.34 0.48
N ALA A 160 -3.10 -3.20 0.77
CA ALA A 160 -4.16 -4.05 0.25
C ALA A 160 -3.96 -4.36 -1.25
N PRO A 161 -4.36 -5.56 -1.70
CA PRO A 161 -4.28 -5.92 -3.11
C PRO A 161 -4.95 -4.87 -3.99
N HIS A 162 -4.22 -4.45 -5.01
CA HIS A 162 -4.73 -3.52 -6.01
C HIS A 162 -4.48 -4.13 -7.39
N PRO A 163 -5.46 -4.08 -8.29
CA PRO A 163 -5.31 -4.44 -9.69
C PRO A 163 -4.01 -4.01 -10.38
N LEU A 164 -3.61 -2.76 -10.14
CA LEU A 164 -2.45 -2.14 -10.77
C LEU A 164 -1.14 -2.46 -10.06
N ASN A 165 -1.18 -3.11 -8.89
CA ASN A 165 0.03 -3.51 -8.16
C ASN A 165 0.59 -4.86 -8.64
N LEU A 166 -0.10 -5.55 -9.56
CA LEU A 166 0.17 -6.95 -9.91
C LEU A 166 1.50 -7.11 -10.68
N MET A 167 2.41 -7.84 -10.04
CA MET A 167 3.62 -8.47 -10.61
C MET A 167 4.69 -7.53 -11.17
N ALA A 168 5.28 -6.72 -10.28
CA ALA A 168 6.54 -6.04 -10.54
C ALA A 168 7.69 -6.75 -9.81
N PRO A 169 8.79 -7.10 -10.49
CA PRO A 169 9.98 -7.62 -9.84
C PRO A 169 10.59 -6.59 -8.89
N HIS A 170 11.12 -7.07 -7.76
CA HIS A 170 11.79 -6.24 -6.77
C HIS A 170 13.25 -6.71 -6.62
N VAL A 171 14.15 -5.76 -6.37
CA VAL A 171 15.54 -6.03 -5.99
C VAL A 171 15.90 -5.17 -4.79
N MET A 172 16.58 -5.75 -3.82
CA MET A 172 17.11 -5.05 -2.67
C MET A 172 18.62 -4.95 -2.79
N ILE A 173 19.16 -3.75 -2.55
CA ILE A 173 20.59 -3.48 -2.50
C ILE A 173 20.92 -2.96 -1.10
N GLU A 174 21.90 -3.60 -0.46
CA GLU A 174 22.35 -3.25 0.88
C GLU A 174 23.82 -2.82 0.82
N LEU A 175 24.07 -1.57 1.21
CA LEU A 175 25.43 -1.03 1.36
C LEU A 175 25.83 -1.21 2.81
N ARG A 176 27.00 -1.78 3.06
CA ARG A 176 27.56 -1.93 4.41
C ARG A 176 28.92 -1.25 4.48
N SER A 177 29.08 -0.31 5.41
CA SER A 177 30.32 0.46 5.59
C SER A 177 31.55 -0.39 5.94
N ALA A 178 31.36 -1.68 6.22
CA ALA A 178 32.41 -2.68 6.30
C ALA A 178 33.09 -2.99 4.95
N GLY A 179 32.66 -2.38 3.84
CA GLY A 179 33.24 -2.57 2.51
C GLY A 179 32.47 -3.54 1.62
N TYR A 180 31.22 -3.89 1.99
CA TYR A 180 30.43 -4.89 1.29
C TYR A 180 29.16 -4.30 0.69
N ILE A 181 28.76 -4.85 -0.45
CA ILE A 181 27.46 -4.61 -1.08
C ILE A 181 26.77 -5.96 -1.26
N GLU A 182 25.52 -6.05 -0.83
CA GLU A 182 24.72 -7.27 -0.90
C GLU A 182 23.48 -6.98 -1.77
N VAL A 183 23.17 -7.89 -2.70
CA VAL A 183 22.00 -7.78 -3.58
C VAL A 183 21.12 -8.99 -3.35
N ASN A 184 19.82 -8.73 -3.17
CA ASN A 184 18.80 -9.74 -2.91
C ASN A 184 17.61 -9.57 -3.87
N GLY A 185 16.91 -10.67 -4.18
CA GLY A 185 15.83 -10.71 -5.15
C GLY A 185 16.13 -11.64 -6.33
N HIS A 186 15.42 -11.45 -7.44
CA HIS A 186 15.62 -12.21 -8.68
C HIS A 186 16.34 -11.37 -9.73
N ASP A 187 17.17 -12.02 -10.56
CA ASP A 187 17.77 -11.36 -11.72
C ASP A 187 16.70 -11.10 -12.77
N THR A 188 16.24 -9.86 -12.85
CA THR A 188 15.23 -9.41 -13.80
C THR A 188 15.88 -8.45 -14.78
N ASN A 189 15.67 -8.64 -16.09
CA ASN A 189 16.19 -7.76 -17.14
C ASN A 189 17.72 -7.56 -17.07
N GLY A 190 18.45 -8.60 -16.62
CA GLY A 190 19.91 -8.61 -16.47
C GLY A 190 20.44 -7.64 -15.42
N ILE A 191 19.62 -7.26 -14.42
CA ILE A 191 19.99 -6.27 -13.40
C ILE A 191 21.24 -6.67 -12.62
N TYR A 192 21.51 -7.96 -12.45
CA TYR A 192 22.72 -8.46 -11.78
C TYR A 192 23.99 -8.07 -12.52
N LYS A 193 23.99 -8.19 -13.85
CA LYS A 193 25.11 -7.75 -14.68
C LYS A 193 25.26 -6.24 -14.61
N LYS A 194 24.16 -5.50 -14.73
CA LYS A 194 24.16 -4.02 -14.64
C LYS A 194 24.74 -3.51 -13.33
N ILE A 195 24.33 -4.07 -12.18
CA ILE A 195 24.88 -3.70 -10.87
C ILE A 195 26.36 -4.08 -10.78
N SER A 196 26.74 -5.28 -11.27
CA SER A 196 28.12 -5.73 -11.25
C SER A 196 29.06 -4.80 -12.03
N ASP A 197 28.62 -4.34 -13.20
CA ASP A 197 29.39 -3.42 -14.05
C ASP A 197 29.49 -2.04 -13.40
N PHE A 198 28.40 -1.52 -12.80
CA PHE A 198 28.44 -0.27 -12.03
C PHE A 198 29.44 -0.35 -10.87
N VAL A 199 29.35 -1.39 -10.02
CA VAL A 199 30.23 -1.54 -8.85
C VAL A 199 31.69 -1.65 -9.29
N ARG A 200 31.97 -2.38 -10.38
CA ARG A 200 33.33 -2.51 -10.92
C ARG A 200 33.87 -1.17 -11.44
N HIS A 201 33.09 -0.47 -12.27
CA HIS A 201 33.59 0.69 -13.01
C HIS A 201 33.54 2.00 -12.21
N ARG A 202 32.49 2.25 -11.42
CA ARG A 202 32.38 3.47 -10.60
C ARG A 202 33.00 3.31 -9.22
N TRP A 203 32.88 2.12 -8.62
CA TRP A 203 33.26 1.90 -7.22
C TRP A 203 34.48 1.01 -7.03
N GLY A 204 35.14 0.58 -8.12
CA GLY A 204 36.35 -0.25 -8.08
C GLY A 204 36.16 -1.58 -7.33
N GLY A 205 34.92 -2.08 -7.28
CA GLY A 205 34.59 -3.30 -6.55
C GLY A 205 34.70 -4.57 -7.37
N SER A 206 34.65 -5.71 -6.69
CA SER A 206 34.67 -7.04 -7.31
C SER A 206 33.69 -7.97 -6.63
N VAL A 207 33.19 -8.96 -7.38
CA VAL A 207 32.31 -10.01 -6.84
C VAL A 207 33.12 -10.85 -5.84
N VAL A 208 32.54 -11.08 -4.66
CA VAL A 208 33.16 -11.94 -3.65
C VAL A 208 32.99 -13.40 -4.07
N GLY A 209 34.10 -14.16 -4.11
CA GLY A 209 34.05 -15.62 -4.27
C GLY A 209 33.74 -16.33 -2.94
N GLY A 210 33.15 -17.53 -3.00
CA GLY A 210 32.92 -18.38 -1.81
C GLY A 210 31.45 -18.49 -1.39
N ASP A 211 31.23 -18.92 -0.15
CA ASP A 211 29.92 -19.25 0.41
C ASP A 211 29.16 -18.03 0.95
N TYR A 212 28.75 -17.12 0.05
CA TYR A 212 27.86 -15.99 0.37
C TYR A 212 26.40 -16.27 -0.02
N LYS A 213 26.15 -17.31 -0.85
CA LYS A 213 24.84 -17.60 -1.44
C LYS A 213 23.77 -17.92 -0.39
N ASP A 214 24.19 -18.35 0.79
CA ASP A 214 23.33 -18.53 1.95
C ASP A 214 22.82 -17.21 2.56
N TYR A 215 23.52 -16.11 2.31
CA TYR A 215 23.28 -14.80 2.92
C TYR A 215 22.62 -13.81 1.96
N CYS A 216 23.04 -13.80 0.70
CA CYS A 216 22.49 -12.93 -0.34
C CYS A 216 22.60 -13.56 -1.74
N ALA A 217 21.99 -12.93 -2.75
CA ALA A 217 22.04 -13.43 -4.13
C ALA A 217 23.32 -13.02 -4.87
N LEU A 218 23.81 -11.81 -4.64
CA LEU A 218 25.14 -11.36 -5.07
C LEU A 218 25.83 -10.57 -3.96
N LYS A 219 27.15 -10.69 -3.88
CA LYS A 219 27.97 -9.96 -2.93
C LYS A 219 29.19 -9.35 -3.60
N PHE A 220 29.49 -8.11 -3.26
CA PHE A 220 30.67 -7.38 -3.73
C PHE A 220 31.50 -6.88 -2.57
N THR A 221 32.81 -6.75 -2.79
CA THR A 221 33.71 -5.92 -1.97
C THR A 221 34.02 -4.64 -2.71
N THR A 222 34.19 -3.52 -2.00
CA THR A 222 34.52 -2.23 -2.61
C THR A 222 35.30 -1.31 -1.65
N PRO A 223 36.26 -0.51 -2.18
CA PRO A 223 36.91 0.57 -1.43
C PRO A 223 36.11 1.90 -1.40
N ALA A 224 34.90 1.96 -1.96
CA ALA A 224 34.17 3.22 -2.15
C ALA A 224 33.65 3.86 -0.86
N PHE A 225 33.48 3.09 0.21
CA PHE A 225 32.97 3.58 1.50
C PHE A 225 34.10 4.17 2.35
N LYS A 226 33.90 5.42 2.78
CA LYS A 226 34.90 6.22 3.49
C LYS A 226 34.30 6.81 4.75
N LYS A 227 35.13 6.94 5.79
CA LYS A 227 34.76 7.53 7.09
C LYS A 227 35.89 8.39 7.63
N ARG A 228 35.53 9.42 8.41
CA ARG A 228 36.48 10.33 9.05
C ARG A 228 36.09 10.58 10.51
N GLY A 229 37.11 10.69 11.36
CA GLY A 229 36.96 11.00 12.78
C GLY A 229 36.21 9.92 13.58
N MET A 230 35.85 10.26 14.81
CA MET A 230 35.12 9.36 15.74
C MET A 230 33.63 9.69 15.87
N GLN A 231 33.15 10.72 15.16
CA GLN A 231 31.78 11.24 15.25
C GLN A 231 30.83 10.61 14.19
N GLY A 232 31.31 9.59 13.47
CA GLY A 232 30.52 8.89 12.47
C GLY A 232 30.29 9.69 11.18
N GLU A 233 31.16 10.64 10.82
CA GLU A 233 31.17 11.29 9.51
C GLU A 233 31.63 10.29 8.44
N ASN A 234 30.87 10.15 7.35
CA ASN A 234 31.09 9.15 6.32
C ASN A 234 30.36 9.54 5.02
N ASN A 235 30.67 8.85 3.91
CA ASN A 235 30.12 9.16 2.60
C ASN A 235 28.94 8.24 2.19
N MET A 236 28.29 7.54 3.13
CA MET A 236 27.22 6.61 2.80
C MET A 236 26.06 7.32 2.11
N GLY A 237 25.62 8.50 2.60
CA GLY A 237 24.55 9.28 1.96
C GLY A 237 24.85 9.61 0.49
N MET A 238 26.07 10.04 0.18
CA MET A 238 26.50 10.26 -1.21
C MET A 238 26.46 8.99 -2.05
N LYS A 239 27.00 7.89 -1.52
CA LYS A 239 27.06 6.61 -2.25
C LYS A 239 25.67 6.00 -2.45
N THR A 240 24.77 6.22 -1.50
CA THR A 240 23.36 5.88 -1.63
C THR A 240 22.71 6.65 -2.78
N MET A 241 22.88 7.97 -2.85
CA MET A 241 22.30 8.75 -3.96
C MET A 241 22.92 8.38 -5.32
N GLU A 242 24.22 8.08 -5.38
CA GLU A 242 24.88 7.66 -6.62
C GLU A 242 24.31 6.35 -7.20
N ILE A 243 24.05 5.35 -6.36
CA ILE A 243 23.45 4.09 -6.82
C ILE A 243 21.94 4.22 -7.05
N VAL A 244 21.24 5.05 -6.29
CA VAL A 244 19.83 5.39 -6.55
C VAL A 244 19.69 6.00 -7.93
N ASP A 245 20.56 6.94 -8.29
CA ASP A 245 20.57 7.58 -9.60
C ASP A 245 20.87 6.59 -10.73
N TYR A 246 21.86 5.71 -10.53
CA TYR A 246 22.14 4.65 -11.50
C TYR A 246 20.92 3.74 -11.72
N MET A 247 20.28 3.30 -10.63
CA MET A 247 19.12 2.41 -10.71
C MET A 247 17.92 3.10 -11.37
N THR A 248 17.68 4.37 -11.05
CA THR A 248 16.49 5.12 -11.51
C THR A 248 16.64 5.70 -12.90
N LYS A 249 17.82 6.24 -13.24
CA LYS A 249 18.07 6.96 -14.49
C LYS A 249 18.66 6.06 -15.58
N GLU A 250 19.56 5.13 -15.22
CA GLU A 250 20.24 4.26 -16.19
C GLU A 250 19.59 2.86 -16.29
N CYS A 251 19.04 2.33 -15.20
CA CYS A 251 18.42 1.00 -15.20
C CYS A 251 16.90 1.00 -15.38
N ALA A 252 16.22 2.15 -15.23
CA ALA A 252 14.76 2.28 -15.25
C ALA A 252 14.07 1.46 -14.15
N TRP A 253 14.57 1.55 -12.92
CA TRP A 253 13.93 0.99 -11.72
C TRP A 253 13.47 2.10 -10.78
N THR A 254 12.36 1.91 -10.06
CA THR A 254 11.86 2.93 -9.12
C THR A 254 12.33 2.65 -7.71
N LEU A 255 12.84 3.66 -7.02
CA LEU A 255 13.14 3.58 -5.59
C LEU A 255 11.83 3.50 -4.78
N LEU A 256 11.63 2.41 -4.04
CA LEU A 256 10.51 2.26 -3.10
C LEU A 256 10.92 2.57 -1.66
N THR A 257 12.10 2.07 -1.26
CA THR A 257 12.56 2.11 0.14
C THR A 257 14.02 2.49 0.18
N CYS A 258 14.42 3.20 1.22
CA CYS A 258 15.78 3.67 1.45
C CYS A 258 15.94 3.91 2.95
N THR A 259 16.28 2.86 3.68
CA THR A 259 16.39 2.87 5.14
C THR A 259 17.84 2.75 5.56
N GLY A 260 18.21 3.51 6.58
CA GLY A 260 19.57 3.58 7.11
C GLY A 260 19.58 3.01 8.53
N GLY A 261 20.65 2.29 8.86
CA GLY A 261 20.84 1.70 10.18
C GLY A 261 22.28 1.81 10.64
N ASN A 262 22.47 1.84 11.96
CA ASN A 262 23.79 1.77 12.57
C ASN A 262 23.99 0.41 13.23
N TYR A 263 25.22 -0.10 13.23
CA TYR A 263 25.57 -1.39 13.85
C TYR A 263 27.03 -1.41 14.35
N GLY A 264 27.48 -2.52 14.93
CA GLY A 264 28.79 -2.65 15.56
C GLY A 264 28.84 -2.17 17.02
N LEU A 265 29.99 -2.35 17.69
CA LEU A 265 30.22 -2.22 19.16
C LEU A 265 29.57 -1.00 19.84
N THR A 266 29.36 0.09 19.10
CA THR A 266 28.81 1.38 19.56
C THR A 266 28.01 2.09 18.45
N GLY A 267 27.49 1.35 17.45
CA GLY A 267 26.87 1.97 16.26
C GLY A 267 27.89 2.68 15.36
N THR A 268 29.14 2.20 15.34
CA THR A 268 30.26 2.79 14.58
C THR A 268 30.26 2.44 13.09
N MET A 269 29.45 1.47 12.69
CA MET A 269 29.25 1.09 11.30
C MET A 269 27.87 1.50 10.84
N ARG A 270 27.76 1.76 9.54
CA ARG A 270 26.52 2.16 8.87
C ARG A 270 26.14 1.15 7.81
N GLU A 271 24.85 0.99 7.64
CA GLU A 271 24.28 0.28 6.52
C GLU A 271 23.14 1.09 5.90
N GLN A 272 22.94 0.87 4.61
CA GLN A 272 21.82 1.43 3.87
C GLN A 272 21.14 0.30 3.08
N GLN A 273 19.87 0.08 3.33
CA GLN A 273 19.04 -0.83 2.57
C GLN A 273 18.16 -0.02 1.60
N MET A 274 18.14 -0.42 0.33
CA MET A 274 17.29 0.18 -0.69
C MET A 274 16.53 -0.92 -1.42
N VAL A 275 15.22 -0.77 -1.59
CA VAL A 275 14.42 -1.65 -2.44
C VAL A 275 13.97 -0.89 -3.66
N PHE A 276 14.23 -1.50 -4.82
CA PHE A 276 13.81 -1.00 -6.11
C PHE A 276 12.75 -1.93 -6.71
N ARG A 277 11.78 -1.33 -7.39
CA ARG A 277 10.73 -2.04 -8.13
C ARG A 277 10.88 -1.76 -9.61
N ASN A 278 10.87 -2.82 -10.42
CA ASN A 278 10.79 -2.69 -11.86
C ASN A 278 9.31 -2.67 -12.26
N ASP A 279 8.81 -1.46 -12.47
CA ASP A 279 7.41 -1.24 -12.83
C ASP A 279 7.35 -0.54 -14.19
N ALA A 280 6.60 -1.11 -15.14
CA ALA A 280 6.35 -0.49 -16.43
C ALA A 280 5.46 0.77 -16.31
N HIS A 281 4.81 0.97 -15.16
CA HIS A 281 3.85 2.04 -14.93
C HIS A 281 4.47 3.34 -14.39
N ILE A 282 5.66 3.28 -13.78
CA ILE A 282 6.25 4.41 -13.06
C ILE A 282 7.24 5.16 -13.96
N GLN A 283 7.19 6.49 -13.93
CA GLN A 283 8.13 7.35 -14.63
C GLN A 283 9.56 7.09 -14.11
N HIS A 284 10.48 6.86 -15.04
CA HIS A 284 11.88 6.60 -14.74
C HIS A 284 12.69 7.90 -14.77
N GLY A 285 13.83 7.89 -14.08
CA GLY A 285 14.77 9.01 -14.07
C GLY A 285 14.39 10.18 -13.17
N GLU A 286 13.55 9.95 -12.16
CA GLU A 286 13.25 10.97 -11.15
C GLU A 286 14.51 11.41 -10.40
N GLN A 287 14.55 12.69 -10.02
CA GLN A 287 15.62 13.24 -9.19
C GLN A 287 15.34 12.92 -7.72
N HIS A 288 16.37 12.46 -7.02
CA HIS A 288 16.30 12.12 -5.61
C HIS A 288 17.32 12.92 -4.79
N LEU A 289 16.93 13.33 -3.59
CA LEU A 289 17.83 13.96 -2.64
C LEU A 289 17.64 13.38 -1.25
N MET A 290 18.70 13.43 -0.45
CA MET A 290 18.70 13.00 0.95
C MET A 290 19.22 14.13 1.84
N ILE A 291 18.49 14.42 2.91
CA ILE A 291 18.88 15.32 3.99
C ILE A 291 19.10 14.48 5.24
N GLU A 292 20.27 14.57 5.85
CA GLU A 292 20.59 13.89 7.10
C GLU A 292 20.68 14.93 8.22
N PHE A 293 19.70 14.89 9.13
CA PHE A 293 19.75 15.65 10.38
C PHE A 293 20.62 14.92 11.38
N ARG A 294 21.69 15.57 11.82
CA ARG A 294 22.63 15.06 12.82
C ARG A 294 22.50 15.94 14.06
N ASP A 295 21.87 15.43 15.11
CA ASP A 295 21.56 16.22 16.31
C ASP A 295 22.80 16.70 17.09
N GLN A 296 23.99 16.31 16.62
CA GLN A 296 25.30 16.85 17.00
C GLN A 296 25.52 18.30 16.57
N GLY A 297 24.61 18.87 15.78
CA GLY A 297 24.68 20.27 15.33
C GLY A 297 24.97 20.42 13.83
N TYR A 298 24.68 19.40 13.03
CA TYR A 298 24.92 19.43 11.59
C TYR A 298 23.70 19.00 10.78
N VAL A 299 23.65 19.45 9.53
CA VAL A 299 22.78 18.92 8.47
C VAL A 299 23.66 18.58 7.28
N GLU A 300 23.50 17.38 6.73
CA GLU A 300 24.25 16.91 5.56
C GLU A 300 23.27 16.70 4.40
N ILE A 301 23.59 17.22 3.20
CA ILE A 301 22.73 17.10 2.02
C ILE A 301 23.48 16.32 0.94
N ASN A 302 22.78 15.37 0.34
CA ASN A 302 23.29 14.50 -0.72
C ASN A 302 22.29 14.46 -1.90
N GLY A 303 22.79 14.28 -3.12
CA GLY A 303 21.98 14.20 -4.34
C GLY A 303 21.70 15.55 -5.00
N LEU A 304 22.57 16.56 -4.80
CA LEU A 304 22.35 17.91 -5.37
C LEU A 304 22.95 18.10 -6.76
N HIS A 305 23.82 17.20 -7.23
CA HIS A 305 24.61 17.38 -8.44
C HIS A 305 23.78 17.56 -9.72
N ASP A 306 22.54 17.08 -9.75
CA ASP A 306 21.61 17.29 -10.85
C ASP A 306 20.28 17.91 -10.41
N ALA A 307 20.19 18.47 -9.20
CA ALA A 307 19.01 19.11 -8.62
C ALA A 307 19.28 20.58 -8.21
N PRO A 308 19.61 21.46 -9.17
CA PRO A 308 20.04 22.84 -8.88
C PRO A 308 18.93 23.70 -8.23
N ASP A 309 17.66 23.42 -8.54
CA ASP A 309 16.52 24.07 -7.91
C ASP A 309 16.41 23.70 -6.43
N ALA A 310 16.56 22.41 -6.08
CA ALA A 310 16.62 22.00 -4.67
C ALA A 310 17.80 22.63 -3.93
N ALA A 311 18.98 22.71 -4.56
CA ALA A 311 20.16 23.30 -3.95
C ALA A 311 19.92 24.75 -3.53
N GLN A 312 19.34 25.57 -4.43
CA GLN A 312 18.97 26.96 -4.15
C GLN A 312 17.95 27.05 -3.01
N GLN A 313 16.91 26.20 -3.04
CA GLN A 313 15.84 26.23 -2.04
C GLN A 313 16.32 25.81 -0.66
N LEU A 314 17.21 24.82 -0.58
CA LEU A 314 17.77 24.35 0.68
C LEU A 314 18.74 25.36 1.28
N GLU A 315 19.56 26.02 0.45
CA GLU A 315 20.41 27.13 0.90
C GLU A 315 19.57 28.26 1.51
N GLN A 316 18.49 28.67 0.83
CA GLN A 316 17.57 29.68 1.35
C GLN A 316 16.94 29.23 2.68
N TYR A 317 16.38 28.02 2.73
CA TYR A 317 15.75 27.47 3.93
C TYR A 317 16.72 27.47 5.12
N PHE A 318 17.88 26.80 5.00
CA PHE A 318 18.80 26.65 6.12
C PHE A 318 19.42 27.99 6.55
N SER A 319 19.68 28.91 5.61
CA SER A 319 20.17 30.25 5.95
C SER A 319 19.15 31.04 6.77
N THR A 320 17.85 30.97 6.43
CA THR A 320 16.79 31.62 7.23
C THR A 320 16.62 31.02 8.62
N GLN A 321 16.99 29.74 8.79
CA GLN A 321 17.04 29.07 10.09
C GLN A 321 18.30 29.40 10.91
N GLY A 322 19.19 30.26 10.40
CA GLY A 322 20.45 30.63 11.05
C GLY A 322 21.55 29.59 10.92
N CYS A 323 21.36 28.55 10.11
CA CYS A 323 22.41 27.58 9.81
C CYS A 323 23.46 28.22 8.89
N LYS A 324 24.71 27.77 9.01
CA LYS A 324 25.83 28.27 8.21
C LYS A 324 26.46 27.13 7.43
N VAL A 325 26.86 27.37 6.19
CA VAL A 325 27.65 26.39 5.44
C VAL A 325 28.93 26.09 6.22
N TYR A 326 29.17 24.81 6.49
CA TYR A 326 30.33 24.34 7.23
C TYR A 326 31.59 24.62 6.41
N GLN A 327 32.57 25.27 7.05
CA GLN A 327 33.89 25.51 6.49
C GLN A 327 34.89 24.59 7.20
N PRO A 328 35.53 23.65 6.50
CA PRO A 328 36.52 22.77 7.11
C PRO A 328 37.70 23.58 7.64
N GLY A 329 38.25 23.19 8.80
CA GLY A 329 39.48 23.76 9.31
C GLY A 329 40.68 23.45 8.39
N PHE A 330 41.78 24.21 8.49
CA PHE A 330 42.95 24.02 7.60
C PHE A 330 43.60 22.63 7.70
N TRP A 331 43.38 21.91 8.80
CA TRP A 331 43.88 20.56 9.07
C TRP A 331 42.94 19.46 8.54
N GLU A 332 41.76 19.80 8.03
CA GLU A 332 40.81 18.82 7.49
C GLU A 332 41.09 18.53 6.01
N SER A 333 40.96 17.26 5.63
CA SER A 333 41.04 16.83 4.23
C SER A 333 40.00 17.54 3.36
N SER A 334 40.36 17.83 2.11
CA SER A 334 39.44 18.35 1.07
C SER A 334 38.44 17.32 0.56
N GLU A 335 38.53 16.07 1.03
CA GLU A 335 37.59 15.01 0.70
C GLU A 335 36.17 15.34 1.20
N LYS A 336 35.19 15.25 0.29
CA LYS A 336 33.79 15.47 0.59
C LYS A 336 33.10 14.17 1.03
N TYR A 337 32.27 14.29 2.08
CA TYR A 337 31.45 13.20 2.63
C TYR A 337 29.93 13.43 2.41
N CYS A 338 29.56 14.65 1.98
CA CYS A 338 28.24 15.04 1.48
C CYS A 338 28.41 16.17 0.44
N ASP A 339 27.35 16.51 -0.28
CA ASP A 339 27.40 17.60 -1.27
C ASP A 339 27.52 18.96 -0.58
N VAL A 340 26.71 19.18 0.46
CA VAL A 340 26.72 20.39 1.30
C VAL A 340 26.51 20.00 2.75
N LYS A 341 27.31 20.58 3.64
CA LYS A 341 27.18 20.44 5.10
C LYS A 341 26.85 21.78 5.73
N TYR A 342 25.83 21.83 6.57
CA TYR A 342 25.48 23.01 7.37
C TYR A 342 25.77 22.76 8.85
N GLN A 343 26.26 23.78 9.54
CA GLN A 343 26.31 23.86 10.99
C GLN A 343 25.04 24.56 11.50
N THR A 344 24.35 23.94 12.46
CA THR A 344 23.11 24.48 13.03
C THR A 344 23.39 25.40 14.22
N PRO A 345 22.54 26.42 14.47
CA PRO A 345 22.72 27.30 15.62
C PRO A 345 22.40 26.57 16.94
N PRO A 346 22.92 27.07 18.08
CA PRO A 346 22.59 26.52 19.40
C PRO A 346 21.08 26.47 19.64
N GLY A 347 20.58 25.35 20.20
CA GLY A 347 19.16 25.15 20.50
C GLY A 347 18.29 24.77 19.29
N TRP A 348 18.85 24.66 18.08
CA TRP A 348 18.09 24.23 16.90
C TRP A 348 17.55 22.79 17.04
N TYR A 349 18.43 21.91 17.54
CA TYR A 349 18.08 20.58 18.00
C TYR A 349 17.71 20.60 19.49
N TYR A 350 16.57 20.02 19.82
CA TYR A 350 16.19 19.69 21.18
C TYR A 350 16.63 18.25 21.47
N ARG A 351 17.25 18.01 22.63
CA ARG A 351 17.52 16.65 23.12
C ARG A 351 17.42 16.57 24.65
N ALA A 352 16.63 15.62 25.14
CA ALA A 352 16.54 15.25 26.54
C ALA A 352 16.48 13.72 26.67
N GLY A 353 17.61 13.09 26.96
CA GLY A 353 17.73 11.62 26.85
C GLY A 353 17.49 11.16 25.42
N THR A 354 16.54 10.24 25.22
CA THR A 354 16.14 9.77 23.88
C THR A 354 15.14 10.70 23.18
N THR A 355 14.54 11.66 23.91
CA THR A 355 13.58 12.64 23.38
C THR A 355 14.27 13.71 22.56
N ASN A 356 13.70 14.05 21.40
CA ASN A 356 14.28 14.96 20.42
C ASN A 356 13.20 15.65 19.57
N ASN A 357 13.58 16.62 18.73
CA ASN A 357 12.68 17.33 17.80
C ASN A 357 12.90 16.98 16.32
N LEU A 358 13.52 15.84 15.99
CA LEU A 358 13.86 15.49 14.61
C LEU A 358 12.62 15.26 13.73
N GLY A 359 11.53 14.71 14.28
CA GLY A 359 10.26 14.59 13.57
C GLY A 359 9.68 15.94 13.20
N LYS A 360 9.71 16.92 14.12
CA LYS A 360 9.31 18.30 13.84
C LYS A 360 10.16 18.94 12.74
N ARG A 361 11.48 18.82 12.80
CA ARG A 361 12.39 19.32 11.74
C ARG A 361 12.15 18.65 10.39
N THR A 362 11.78 17.37 10.40
CA THR A 362 11.41 16.62 9.19
C THR A 362 10.15 17.20 8.53
N VAL A 363 9.08 17.43 9.31
CA VAL A 363 7.84 18.01 8.78
C VAL A 363 8.04 19.44 8.28
N GLU A 364 8.83 20.25 8.97
CA GLU A 364 9.13 21.64 8.58
C GLU A 364 9.87 21.71 7.24
N VAL A 365 10.98 20.98 7.09
CA VAL A 365 11.73 20.98 5.81
C VAL A 365 10.91 20.36 4.69
N ALA A 366 10.12 19.32 4.99
CA ALA A 366 9.29 18.68 3.98
C ALA A 366 8.15 19.56 3.49
N SER A 367 7.53 20.33 4.40
CA SER A 367 6.50 21.30 4.03
C SER A 367 7.09 22.43 3.17
N TYR A 368 8.29 22.91 3.50
CA TYR A 368 8.99 23.92 2.71
C TYR A 368 9.33 23.41 1.30
N LEU A 369 9.99 22.25 1.20
CA LEU A 369 10.33 21.64 -0.09
C LEU A 369 9.08 21.27 -0.91
N GLY A 370 7.99 20.88 -0.24
CA GLY A 370 6.68 20.62 -0.86
C GLY A 370 6.17 21.79 -1.69
N GLN A 371 6.32 23.02 -1.18
CA GLN A 371 5.94 24.24 -1.89
C GLN A 371 6.78 24.51 -3.15
N HIS A 372 7.95 23.87 -3.24
CA HIS A 372 8.91 24.04 -4.32
C HIS A 372 8.99 22.80 -5.24
N GLY A 373 7.94 21.97 -5.24
CA GLY A 373 7.81 20.83 -6.16
C GLY A 373 8.66 19.62 -5.78
N TRP A 374 9.04 19.49 -4.51
CA TRP A 374 9.78 18.34 -3.98
C TRP A 374 8.93 17.57 -2.98
N MET A 375 8.77 16.28 -3.22
CA MET A 375 7.86 15.43 -2.48
C MET A 375 8.62 14.58 -1.45
N LEU A 376 8.20 14.63 -0.19
CA LEU A 376 8.70 13.71 0.83
C LEU A 376 8.36 12.28 0.41
N LEU A 377 9.40 11.44 0.30
CA LEU A 377 9.31 10.05 -0.10
C LEU A 377 9.40 9.13 1.13
N LEU A 378 10.46 9.27 1.92
CA LEU A 378 10.78 8.38 3.05
C LEU A 378 11.47 9.17 4.16
N CYS A 379 11.37 8.69 5.40
CA CYS A 379 12.29 9.05 6.45
C CYS A 379 12.53 7.90 7.42
N ASN A 380 13.71 7.88 8.03
CA ASN A 380 14.07 6.91 9.05
C ASN A 380 14.97 7.55 10.10
N GLY A 381 14.73 7.17 11.35
CA GLY A 381 15.55 7.56 12.48
C GLY A 381 16.75 6.62 12.66
N GLY A 382 17.80 7.14 13.24
CA GLY A 382 18.98 6.39 13.67
C GLY A 382 19.48 6.89 15.02
N ASN A 383 20.39 6.11 15.62
CA ASN A 383 21.10 6.51 16.82
C ASN A 383 22.57 6.11 16.75
N ILE A 384 23.44 6.93 17.35
CA ILE A 384 24.88 6.72 17.42
C ILE A 384 25.31 6.85 18.88
N GLN A 385 26.10 5.91 19.37
CA GLN A 385 26.65 5.98 20.71
C GLN A 385 28.08 6.54 20.66
N THR A 386 28.35 7.63 21.39
CA THR A 386 29.68 8.24 21.40
C THR A 386 30.45 7.97 22.67
N GLY A 387 31.65 7.39 22.53
CA GLY A 387 32.64 7.26 23.59
C GLY A 387 32.43 6.08 24.55
N GLN A 388 33.40 5.87 25.45
CA GLN A 388 33.37 4.79 26.46
C GLN A 388 32.32 5.02 27.56
N ASN A 389 31.89 6.27 27.77
CA ASN A 389 30.80 6.61 28.68
C ASN A 389 29.47 6.52 27.93
N GLN A 390 28.91 5.32 27.91
CA GLN A 390 27.67 4.88 27.24
C GLN A 390 26.38 5.69 27.53
N ARG A 391 26.44 6.88 28.12
CA ARG A 391 25.28 7.66 28.59
C ARG A 391 24.74 8.69 27.60
N ASN A 392 25.47 9.03 26.53
CA ASN A 392 25.07 10.08 25.59
C ASN A 392 24.77 9.46 24.22
N ILE A 393 23.48 9.39 23.88
CA ILE A 393 22.99 8.84 22.62
C ILE A 393 22.71 10.01 21.69
N MET A 394 23.41 10.06 20.56
CA MET A 394 23.14 11.00 19.48
C MET A 394 22.04 10.43 18.61
N ARG A 395 21.14 11.30 18.16
CA ARG A 395 20.04 10.97 17.27
C ARG A 395 20.35 11.49 15.88
N GLU A 396 19.93 10.73 14.89
CA GLU A 396 19.95 11.18 13.50
C GLU A 396 18.65 10.84 12.80
N GLN A 397 18.37 11.56 11.72
CA GLN A 397 17.20 11.33 10.89
C GLN A 397 17.60 11.54 9.44
N GLN A 398 17.43 10.52 8.61
CA GLN A 398 17.58 10.67 7.17
C GLN A 398 16.20 10.91 6.55
N VAL A 399 16.07 11.96 5.74
CA VAL A 399 14.84 12.38 5.08
C VAL A 399 15.10 12.41 3.58
N LYS A 400 14.29 11.67 2.82
CA LYS A 400 14.47 11.51 1.37
C LYS A 400 13.34 12.14 0.61
N PHE A 401 13.68 12.83 -0.47
CA PHE A 401 12.73 13.47 -1.35
C PHE A 401 12.90 12.97 -2.78
N THR A 402 11.83 13.09 -3.53
CA THR A 402 11.79 12.89 -4.98
C THR A 402 11.19 14.13 -5.63
N LYS A 403 11.58 14.43 -6.86
CA LYS A 403 10.87 15.46 -7.63
C LYS A 403 9.40 15.07 -7.79
N ALA A 404 8.51 16.05 -7.63
CA ALA A 404 7.07 15.82 -7.75
C ALA A 404 6.66 15.76 -9.23
N ARG A 405 5.74 14.87 -9.56
CA ARG A 405 5.16 14.74 -10.91
C ARG A 405 4.10 15.82 -11.13
N PRO A 406 3.71 16.11 -12.38
CA PRO A 406 2.69 17.12 -12.68
C PRO A 406 1.33 16.90 -11.99
N THR A 407 0.98 15.65 -11.67
CA THR A 407 -0.27 15.30 -10.97
C THR A 407 -0.13 15.22 -9.45
N ASP A 408 1.10 15.29 -8.92
CA ASP A 408 1.33 15.24 -7.48
C ASP A 408 0.98 16.57 -6.81
N ASN A 409 0.55 16.49 -5.56
CA ASN A 409 0.39 17.66 -4.69
C ASN A 409 1.43 17.62 -3.55
N PRO A 410 2.70 17.95 -3.84
CA PRO A 410 3.78 17.88 -2.85
C PRO A 410 3.60 18.89 -1.70
N ALA A 411 2.84 19.96 -1.92
CA ALA A 411 2.56 21.00 -0.92
C ALA A 411 1.38 20.66 0.02
N ALA A 412 0.72 19.51 -0.18
CA ALA A 412 -0.38 19.10 0.68
C ALA A 412 0.10 18.93 2.14
N PRO A 413 -0.73 19.30 3.14
CA PRO A 413 -0.36 19.21 4.55
C PRO A 413 0.14 17.82 4.96
N LEU A 414 1.20 17.79 5.76
CA LEU A 414 1.75 16.59 6.35
C LEU A 414 1.40 16.49 7.83
N LEU A 415 1.14 15.28 8.29
CA LEU A 415 0.99 14.95 9.71
C LEU A 415 1.90 13.78 10.05
N MET A 416 2.87 14.00 10.92
CA MET A 416 3.74 12.96 11.45
C MET A 416 3.21 12.52 12.81
N ILE A 417 3.05 11.21 13.00
CA ILE A 417 2.68 10.56 14.26
C ILE A 417 3.79 9.58 14.63
N GLU A 418 4.44 9.79 15.77
CA GLU A 418 5.53 8.95 16.25
C GLU A 418 5.12 8.24 17.53
N MET A 419 5.08 6.92 17.50
CA MET A 419 4.84 6.09 18.69
C MET A 419 6.19 5.70 19.28
N ARG A 420 6.34 5.78 20.61
CA ARG A 420 7.61 5.46 21.27
C ARG A 420 7.43 4.81 22.63
N THR A 421 8.39 3.98 23.01
CA THR A 421 8.60 3.52 24.38
C THR A 421 9.95 3.98 24.89
N ILE A 422 9.94 4.57 26.08
CA ILE A 422 11.15 5.01 26.77
C ILE A 422 11.40 4.03 27.92
N PRO A 423 12.55 3.34 27.96
CA PRO A 423 12.94 2.55 29.11
C PRO A 423 13.06 3.43 30.36
N THR A 424 12.46 3.01 31.48
CA THR A 424 12.53 3.73 32.77
C THR A 424 13.35 2.99 33.81
N SER A 425 13.69 1.72 33.57
CA SER A 425 14.53 0.94 34.48
C SER A 425 15.37 -0.09 33.74
N MET A 426 16.41 -0.57 34.43
CA MET A 426 17.24 -1.69 34.01
C MET A 426 16.48 -3.03 33.94
N HIS A 427 15.23 -3.09 34.43
CA HIS A 427 14.42 -4.30 34.50
C HIS A 427 13.41 -4.42 33.35
N GLY A 428 13.52 -3.56 32.32
CA GLY A 428 12.60 -3.58 31.18
C GLY A 428 11.22 -2.99 31.51
N HIS A 429 11.19 -1.94 32.34
CA HIS A 429 10.00 -1.11 32.47
C HIS A 429 10.03 0.02 31.45
N TYR A 430 8.86 0.36 30.89
CA TYR A 430 8.74 1.32 29.80
C TYR A 430 7.61 2.32 30.06
N GLN A 431 7.79 3.55 29.59
CA GLN A 431 6.72 4.52 29.41
C GLN A 431 6.43 4.71 27.93
N GLY A 432 5.15 4.66 27.56
CA GLY A 432 4.70 4.89 26.19
C GLY A 432 4.35 6.35 25.94
N PHE A 433 4.74 6.87 24.78
CA PHE A 433 4.35 8.20 24.31
C PHE A 433 3.97 8.17 22.82
N ILE A 434 3.15 9.12 22.42
CA ILE A 434 2.84 9.41 21.02
C ILE A 434 3.06 10.90 20.79
N GLU A 435 3.89 11.23 19.81
CA GLU A 435 4.20 12.61 19.41
C GLU A 435 3.54 12.89 18.06
N ILE A 436 2.95 14.07 17.92
CA ILE A 436 2.31 14.51 16.69
C ILE A 436 2.93 15.84 16.26
N ASN A 437 3.30 15.92 14.98
CA ASN A 437 3.88 17.11 14.35
C ASN A 437 3.15 17.41 13.03
N GLY A 438 2.91 18.69 12.74
CA GLY A 438 2.24 19.14 11.52
C GLY A 438 0.92 19.88 11.78
N GLN A 439 0.36 20.47 10.73
CA GLN A 439 -0.81 21.33 10.85
C GLN A 439 -2.06 20.55 11.26
N ASN A 440 -2.91 21.13 12.13
CA ASN A 440 -4.24 20.61 12.43
C ASN A 440 -5.22 20.87 11.26
N THR A 441 -4.96 20.21 10.14
CA THR A 441 -5.84 20.21 8.97
C THR A 441 -7.09 19.40 9.31
N ASN A 442 -8.26 19.79 8.78
CA ASN A 442 -9.56 19.10 8.93
C ASN A 442 -9.94 18.63 10.36
N GLY A 443 -9.42 19.29 11.40
CA GLY A 443 -9.65 18.87 12.79
C GLY A 443 -9.07 17.50 13.14
N VAL A 444 -8.03 17.05 12.42
CA VAL A 444 -7.41 15.72 12.60
C VAL A 444 -6.92 15.49 14.03
N TYR A 445 -6.48 16.54 14.74
CA TYR A 445 -6.00 16.40 16.12
C TYR A 445 -7.10 15.87 17.04
N GLN A 446 -8.29 16.46 16.99
CA GLN A 446 -9.43 16.04 17.81
C GLN A 446 -9.82 14.58 17.51
N GLN A 447 -9.85 14.22 16.23
CA GLN A 447 -10.26 12.89 15.79
C GLN A 447 -9.25 11.81 16.18
N VAL A 448 -7.95 12.09 16.02
CA VAL A 448 -6.85 11.19 16.43
C VAL A 448 -6.80 11.05 17.95
N ILE A 449 -6.94 12.14 18.72
CA ILE A 449 -7.01 12.08 20.19
C ILE A 449 -8.15 11.17 20.63
N GLN A 450 -9.36 11.37 20.10
CA GLN A 450 -10.53 10.57 20.45
C GLN A 450 -10.30 9.08 20.15
N TYR A 451 -9.77 8.76 18.96
CA TYR A 451 -9.43 7.39 18.59
C TYR A 451 -8.40 6.77 19.55
N MET A 452 -7.31 7.49 19.84
CA MET A 452 -6.22 7.00 20.71
C MET A 452 -6.65 6.85 22.18
N GLN A 453 -7.54 7.72 22.68
CA GLN A 453 -8.16 7.56 24.00
C GLN A 453 -8.97 6.26 24.07
N GLN A 454 -9.79 5.99 23.06
CA GLN A 454 -10.69 4.83 23.03
C GLN A 454 -9.98 3.50 22.77
N THR A 455 -8.90 3.52 21.98
CA THR A 455 -8.25 2.28 21.50
C THR A 455 -6.88 2.02 22.10
N MET A 456 -6.16 3.07 22.49
CA MET A 456 -4.76 3.00 22.95
C MET A 456 -4.59 3.50 24.40
N LEU A 457 -5.68 3.83 25.08
CA LEU A 457 -5.68 4.34 26.46
C LEU A 457 -4.75 5.55 26.61
N CYS A 458 -4.80 6.48 25.65
CA CYS A 458 -3.91 7.64 25.67
C CYS A 458 -4.46 8.79 26.52
N THR A 459 -3.56 9.54 27.16
CA THR A 459 -3.87 10.80 27.87
C THR A 459 -3.14 11.95 27.19
N PRO A 460 -3.84 12.98 26.65
CA PRO A 460 -3.19 14.11 26.02
C PRO A 460 -2.44 14.97 27.06
N LEU A 461 -1.18 15.31 26.76
CA LEU A 461 -0.32 16.17 27.59
C LEU A 461 -0.15 17.58 27.00
N GLY A 462 -0.64 17.82 25.79
CA GLY A 462 -0.55 19.12 25.10
C GLY A 462 0.77 19.34 24.35
N PRO A 463 0.99 20.55 23.83
CA PRO A 463 2.19 20.90 23.06
C PRO A 463 3.47 20.87 23.92
N GLN A 464 4.59 20.55 23.28
CA GLN A 464 5.92 20.53 23.92
C GLN A 464 6.94 21.33 23.09
N PRO A 465 8.11 21.70 23.66
CA PRO A 465 9.15 22.39 22.89
C PRO A 465 9.67 21.60 21.67
N TYR A 466 9.47 20.28 21.66
CA TYR A 466 10.00 19.36 20.65
C TYR A 466 8.94 18.71 19.75
N CYS A 467 7.64 18.82 20.10
CA CYS A 467 6.55 18.34 19.26
C CYS A 467 5.27 19.18 19.42
N ASP A 468 4.42 19.20 18.41
CA ASP A 468 3.21 20.04 18.39
C ASP A 468 2.09 19.51 19.32
N LEU A 469 2.05 18.20 19.56
CA LEU A 469 1.17 17.57 20.53
C LEU A 469 1.80 16.28 21.07
N LEU A 470 1.80 16.12 22.39
CA LEU A 470 2.22 14.91 23.09
C LEU A 470 1.03 14.19 23.73
N LEU A 471 1.00 12.87 23.61
CA LEU A 471 0.11 11.98 24.36
C LEU A 471 0.92 10.95 25.14
N GLN A 472 0.51 10.65 26.36
CA GLN A 472 1.01 9.50 27.11
C GLN A 472 0.19 8.26 26.75
N CYS A 473 0.85 7.16 26.38
CA CYS A 473 0.21 5.92 25.95
C CYS A 473 0.41 4.81 26.99
N HIS A 474 -0.68 4.16 27.40
CA HIS A 474 -0.67 3.12 28.43
C HIS A 474 -0.87 1.70 27.88
N CYS A 475 -1.10 1.53 26.57
CA CYS A 475 -1.39 0.23 25.96
C CYS A 475 -0.17 -0.50 25.36
N PHE A 476 0.98 0.16 25.18
CA PHE A 476 2.14 -0.48 24.58
C PHE A 476 2.69 -1.61 25.46
N ARG A 477 3.00 -2.75 24.84
CA ARG A 477 3.54 -3.95 25.49
C ARG A 477 4.71 -4.46 24.65
N LEU A 478 5.83 -4.70 25.33
CA LEU A 478 7.05 -5.25 24.77
C LEU A 478 7.39 -6.52 25.55
N ARG A 479 7.61 -7.62 24.84
CA ARG A 479 8.27 -8.78 25.42
C ARG A 479 9.77 -8.58 25.39
N GLU A 480 10.45 -9.20 26.33
CA GLU A 480 11.90 -9.29 26.32
C GLU A 480 12.32 -10.41 25.36
N ALA A 481 13.26 -10.11 24.44
CA ALA A 481 13.93 -11.13 23.67
C ALA A 481 14.98 -11.77 24.56
N ILE A 482 14.82 -13.05 24.85
CA ILE A 482 15.74 -13.76 25.74
C ILE A 482 17.00 -14.09 24.94
N THR A 483 18.09 -13.44 25.33
CA THR A 483 19.42 -13.65 24.74
C THR A 483 20.37 -14.23 25.79
N TRP A 484 21.36 -15.01 25.35
CA TRP A 484 22.24 -15.77 26.24
C TRP A 484 23.09 -14.91 27.21
N ASN A 485 23.15 -13.57 27.05
CA ASN A 485 23.87 -12.68 27.97
C ASN A 485 23.40 -11.21 27.93
N HIS A 486 22.56 -10.80 28.87
CA HIS A 486 22.05 -9.41 28.97
C HIS A 486 23.14 -8.39 29.31
N GLY A 487 24.19 -8.77 30.06
CA GLY A 487 25.30 -7.87 30.35
C GLY A 487 26.15 -7.56 29.13
N TYR A 488 26.15 -8.44 28.14
CA TYR A 488 26.90 -8.28 26.90
C TYR A 488 26.08 -7.68 25.76
N HIS A 489 24.83 -8.13 25.58
CA HIS A 489 23.97 -7.74 24.47
C HIS A 489 22.94 -6.66 24.83
N GLY A 490 22.71 -6.39 26.12
CA GLY A 490 21.59 -5.59 26.58
C GLY A 490 20.29 -6.39 26.69
N ARG A 491 19.24 -5.75 27.22
CA ARG A 491 17.87 -6.26 27.18
C ARG A 491 17.21 -5.82 25.88
N LEU A 492 17.05 -6.77 24.97
CA LEU A 492 16.49 -6.54 23.65
C LEU A 492 14.98 -6.77 23.66
N ASN A 493 14.29 -6.17 22.70
CA ASN A 493 12.84 -6.33 22.55
C ASN A 493 12.52 -7.54 21.68
N GLY A 494 11.69 -8.45 22.19
CA GLY A 494 11.05 -9.51 21.43
C GLY A 494 9.76 -9.01 20.78
N GLU A 495 8.73 -9.85 20.82
CA GLU A 495 7.41 -9.55 20.24
C GLU A 495 6.77 -8.33 20.88
N SER A 496 5.97 -7.59 20.12
CA SER A 496 5.34 -6.36 20.61
C SER A 496 3.97 -6.10 19.99
N ASN A 497 3.20 -5.21 20.61
CA ASN A 497 1.94 -4.74 20.03
C ASN A 497 2.08 -3.47 19.19
N PHE A 498 3.30 -3.00 18.93
CA PHE A 498 3.56 -1.83 18.10
C PHE A 498 2.99 -2.02 16.69
N GLY A 499 3.35 -3.11 16.02
CA GLY A 499 2.88 -3.39 14.66
C GLY A 499 1.35 -3.40 14.55
N ARG A 500 0.67 -4.01 15.54
CA ARG A 500 -0.80 -4.07 15.61
C ARG A 500 -1.44 -2.69 15.66
N TYR A 501 -1.05 -1.86 16.63
CA TYR A 501 -1.58 -0.50 16.75
C TYR A 501 -1.17 0.40 15.59
N THR A 502 0.03 0.18 15.03
CA THR A 502 0.50 0.88 13.83
C THR A 502 -0.42 0.62 12.64
N MET A 503 -0.76 -0.64 12.36
CA MET A 503 -1.66 -0.95 11.24
C MET A 503 -3.07 -0.43 11.48
N ARG A 504 -3.59 -0.54 12.72
CA ARG A 504 -4.93 -0.01 13.05
C ARG A 504 -5.03 1.50 12.95
N LEU A 505 -3.98 2.22 13.36
CA LEU A 505 -3.91 3.66 13.16
C LEU A 505 -3.82 4.02 11.66
N CYS A 506 -3.06 3.26 10.86
CA CYS A 506 -3.03 3.46 9.41
C CYS A 506 -4.42 3.28 8.78
N ASP A 507 -5.12 2.21 9.14
CA ASP A 507 -6.48 1.94 8.65
C ASP A 507 -7.45 3.04 9.10
N PHE A 508 -7.35 3.53 10.34
CA PHE A 508 -8.16 4.65 10.83
C PHE A 508 -7.95 5.92 10.02
N MET A 509 -6.69 6.32 9.81
CA MET A 509 -6.34 7.53 9.05
C MET A 509 -6.79 7.43 7.60
N VAL A 510 -6.63 6.26 6.96
CA VAL A 510 -6.90 6.08 5.53
C VAL A 510 -8.39 5.85 5.24
N ASP A 511 -9.10 5.04 6.05
CA ASP A 511 -10.47 4.63 5.74
C ASP A 511 -11.55 5.33 6.56
N HIS A 512 -11.25 5.65 7.82
CA HIS A 512 -12.26 6.18 8.75
C HIS A 512 -12.27 7.70 8.77
N LEU A 513 -11.08 8.33 8.71
CA LEU A 513 -10.98 9.75 8.38
C LEU A 513 -11.13 9.98 6.87
N GLY A 514 -10.64 9.05 6.05
CA GLY A 514 -10.87 9.03 4.60
C GLY A 514 -10.00 10.00 3.78
N GLU A 515 -9.34 10.98 4.42
CA GLU A 515 -8.65 12.09 3.76
C GLU A 515 -7.12 12.11 3.98
N TRP A 516 -6.53 10.99 4.42
CA TRP A 516 -5.11 10.94 4.75
C TRP A 516 -4.42 9.73 4.13
N ASP A 517 -3.32 9.95 3.42
CA ASP A 517 -2.50 8.91 2.83
C ASP A 517 -1.25 8.66 3.63
N LEU A 518 -1.03 7.41 3.98
CA LEU A 518 0.24 7.00 4.54
C LEU A 518 1.36 7.09 3.49
N ILE A 519 2.41 7.85 3.83
CA ILE A 519 3.66 7.98 3.08
C ILE A 519 4.77 7.14 3.73
N VAL A 520 5.00 7.34 5.03
CA VAL A 520 6.11 6.72 5.78
C VAL A 520 5.57 5.84 6.88
N CYS A 521 6.18 4.69 7.11
CA CYS A 521 5.93 3.80 8.24
C CYS A 521 7.24 3.11 8.65
N ASN A 522 8.12 3.82 9.34
CA ASN A 522 9.44 3.32 9.70
C ASN A 522 9.47 2.85 11.16
N GLY A 523 10.07 1.70 11.42
CA GLY A 523 10.39 1.25 12.77
C GLY A 523 11.76 1.78 13.20
N ASN A 524 12.01 1.83 14.50
CA ASN A 524 13.38 1.96 15.00
C ASN A 524 13.47 1.37 16.41
N SER A 525 14.71 1.10 16.81
CA SER A 525 15.05 0.69 18.15
C SER A 525 16.01 1.71 18.76
N VAL A 526 15.74 2.11 20.00
CA VAL A 526 16.55 3.12 20.69
C VAL A 526 16.95 2.60 22.05
N ASP A 527 18.24 2.44 22.29
CA ASP A 527 18.73 1.97 23.57
C ASP A 527 18.70 3.06 24.65
N SER A 528 18.64 2.65 25.91
CA SER A 528 18.90 3.50 27.07
C SER A 528 19.81 2.76 28.03
N VAL A 529 20.75 3.48 28.64
CA VAL A 529 21.82 2.85 29.42
C VAL A 529 21.62 3.09 30.91
N PHE A 530 21.54 1.99 31.66
CA PHE A 530 21.34 2.00 33.12
C PHE A 530 22.57 1.47 33.84
N ARG A 531 22.94 2.11 34.96
CA ARG A 531 24.04 1.64 35.83
C ARG A 531 23.48 0.72 36.91
N TYR A 532 24.13 -0.41 37.13
CA TYR A 532 23.75 -1.38 38.19
C TYR A 532 24.91 -1.78 39.10
N GLY A 533 26.10 -1.22 38.87
CA GLY A 533 27.28 -1.41 39.72
C GLY A 533 28.27 -0.25 39.56
N LYS A 534 29.40 -0.33 40.26
CA LYS A 534 30.46 0.70 40.16
C LYS A 534 30.99 0.80 38.72
N ASP A 535 31.21 -0.34 38.06
CA ASP A 535 31.81 -0.38 36.72
C ASP A 535 30.94 -1.13 35.70
N SER A 536 29.63 -1.23 35.97
CA SER A 536 28.71 -2.04 35.16
C SER A 536 27.48 -1.27 34.71
N THR A 537 27.18 -1.39 33.42
CA THR A 537 26.05 -0.78 32.72
C THR A 537 25.28 -1.84 31.93
N MET A 538 24.00 -1.58 31.69
CA MET A 538 23.14 -2.41 30.86
C MET A 538 22.34 -1.53 29.91
N ASN A 539 22.37 -1.89 28.63
CA ASN A 539 21.50 -1.28 27.63
C ASN A 539 20.11 -1.93 27.72
N VAL A 540 19.06 -1.13 27.63
CA VAL A 540 17.67 -1.59 27.52
C VAL A 540 17.07 -0.93 26.30
N THR A 541 16.55 -1.73 25.38
CA THR A 541 16.05 -1.26 24.09
C THR A 541 14.60 -0.77 24.21
N GLY A 542 14.33 0.46 23.77
CA GLY A 542 12.99 0.98 23.50
C GLY A 542 12.61 0.82 22.02
N ARG A 543 11.34 1.05 21.70
CA ARG A 543 10.79 1.01 20.34
C ARG A 543 10.34 2.39 19.91
N GLU A 544 10.51 2.67 18.62
CA GLU A 544 9.90 3.83 17.97
C GLU A 544 9.26 3.39 16.65
N GLN A 545 8.17 4.07 16.27
CA GLN A 545 7.52 3.89 14.98
C GLN A 545 7.09 5.25 14.46
N GLN A 546 7.64 5.66 13.32
CA GLN A 546 7.35 6.93 12.66
C GLN A 546 6.35 6.71 11.54
N LEU A 547 5.22 7.40 11.61
CA LEU A 547 4.19 7.43 10.58
C LEU A 547 4.10 8.84 10.02
N ILE A 548 4.09 9.00 8.70
CA ILE A 548 3.79 10.29 8.08
C ILE A 548 2.63 10.12 7.12
N PHE A 549 1.63 10.98 7.28
CA PHE A 549 0.45 11.06 6.45
C PHE A 549 0.45 12.35 5.63
N ARG A 550 0.00 12.28 4.38
CA ARG A 550 -0.29 13.44 3.54
C ARG A 550 -1.80 13.62 3.44
N HIS A 551 -2.26 14.84 3.64
CA HIS A 551 -3.66 15.17 3.46
C HIS A 551 -4.04 15.09 1.98
N ARG A 552 -5.19 14.48 1.69
CA ARG A 552 -5.82 14.45 0.38
C ARG A 552 -7.25 14.98 0.50
N PRO A 553 -7.50 16.24 0.08
CA PRO A 553 -8.84 16.82 0.09
C PRO A 553 -9.82 15.96 -0.73
N GLY A 554 -10.98 15.65 -0.17
CA GLY A 554 -12.01 14.84 -0.83
C GLY A 554 -11.78 13.32 -0.75
N GLY A 555 -10.72 12.89 -0.07
CA GLY A 555 -10.42 11.50 0.22
C GLY A 555 -10.12 10.62 -0.98
N ARG A 556 -10.27 9.31 -0.81
CA ARG A 556 -10.20 8.33 -1.90
C ARG A 556 -11.58 7.76 -2.22
N ASN A 557 -11.89 7.66 -3.50
CA ASN A 557 -12.88 6.70 -4.00
C ASN A 557 -12.26 5.30 -4.01
N VAL A 558 -12.03 4.71 -2.83
CA VAL A 558 -11.51 3.34 -2.79
C VAL A 558 -12.64 2.36 -3.00
N PHE A 559 -12.62 1.74 -4.17
CA PHE A 559 -13.24 0.46 -4.37
C PHE A 559 -12.10 -0.55 -4.18
N MET A 560 -12.22 -1.46 -3.21
CA MET A 560 -11.46 -2.71 -3.35
C MET A 560 -12.24 -3.58 -4.33
N ALA A 561 -11.53 -4.37 -5.15
CA ALA A 561 -12.15 -5.55 -5.71
C ALA A 561 -12.70 -6.33 -4.51
N ALA A 562 -14.03 -6.55 -4.47
CA ALA A 562 -14.65 -7.22 -3.35
C ALA A 562 -13.89 -8.52 -3.05
N ASP A 563 -13.83 -8.91 -1.79
CA ASP A 563 -13.18 -10.15 -1.36
C ASP A 563 -14.01 -11.34 -1.90
N VAL A 564 -13.83 -11.66 -3.19
CA VAL A 564 -14.52 -12.79 -3.81
C VAL A 564 -13.71 -14.01 -3.45
N ASN A 565 -14.09 -14.67 -2.36
CA ASN A 565 -13.63 -16.03 -2.13
C ASN A 565 -14.27 -16.91 -3.21
N VAL A 566 -13.62 -17.01 -4.36
CA VAL A 566 -14.12 -17.76 -5.51
C VAL A 566 -14.06 -19.24 -5.17
N ALA A 567 -15.22 -19.88 -5.14
CA ALA A 567 -15.30 -21.31 -4.87
C ALA A 567 -14.56 -22.12 -5.95
N LYS A 568 -13.83 -23.15 -5.51
CA LYS A 568 -13.20 -24.12 -6.40
C LYS A 568 -14.27 -24.93 -7.14
N LEU A 569 -14.02 -25.23 -8.41
CA LEU A 569 -14.92 -26.10 -9.18
C LEU A 569 -14.83 -27.57 -8.70
N GLY A 570 -13.67 -27.99 -8.18
CA GLY A 570 -13.46 -29.34 -7.64
C GLY A 570 -13.31 -30.44 -8.70
N ARG A 571 -13.45 -30.09 -9.99
CA ARG A 571 -13.19 -30.92 -11.16
C ARG A 571 -12.61 -30.07 -12.28
N ALA A 572 -12.04 -30.71 -13.30
CA ALA A 572 -11.66 -30.01 -14.53
C ALA A 572 -12.90 -29.33 -15.16
N PRO A 573 -12.80 -28.06 -15.60
CA PRO A 573 -13.87 -27.40 -16.33
C PRO A 573 -14.02 -28.01 -17.73
N LEU A 574 -15.09 -27.66 -18.44
CA LEU A 574 -15.36 -28.16 -19.79
C LEU A 574 -14.40 -27.55 -20.82
N LEU A 575 -13.51 -28.38 -21.39
CA LEU A 575 -12.56 -28.00 -22.44
C LEU A 575 -11.77 -26.72 -22.09
N PRO A 576 -11.02 -26.69 -20.97
CA PRO A 576 -10.24 -25.52 -20.60
C PRO A 576 -9.20 -25.21 -21.68
N PRO A 577 -8.85 -23.94 -21.88
CA PRO A 577 -7.74 -23.58 -22.76
C PRO A 577 -6.42 -24.19 -22.29
N ASN A 578 -5.62 -24.68 -23.24
CA ASN A 578 -4.36 -25.36 -22.93
C ASN A 578 -3.30 -24.43 -22.32
N TYR A 579 -3.40 -23.12 -22.56
CA TYR A 579 -2.47 -22.10 -22.06
C TYR A 579 -2.73 -21.70 -20.59
N TRP A 580 -3.77 -22.27 -19.95
CA TRP A 580 -4.02 -22.06 -18.53
C TRP A 580 -3.02 -22.82 -17.65
N LYS A 581 -2.80 -22.33 -16.43
CA LYS A 581 -2.09 -23.05 -15.39
C LYS A 581 -2.79 -24.38 -15.05
N GLU A 582 -2.00 -25.36 -14.65
CA GLU A 582 -2.51 -26.70 -14.30
C GLU A 582 -3.51 -26.67 -13.13
N THR A 583 -3.32 -25.78 -12.16
CA THR A 583 -4.23 -25.58 -11.03
C THR A 583 -5.63 -25.17 -11.49
N ALA A 584 -5.73 -24.21 -12.42
CA ALA A 584 -6.99 -23.78 -13.01
C ALA A 584 -7.59 -24.87 -13.92
N ARG A 585 -6.77 -25.52 -14.76
CA ARG A 585 -7.23 -26.61 -15.64
C ARG A 585 -7.80 -27.82 -14.91
N THR A 586 -7.34 -28.07 -13.68
CA THR A 586 -7.88 -29.16 -12.83
C THR A 586 -9.05 -28.71 -11.97
N GLY A 587 -9.38 -27.41 -11.94
CA GLY A 587 -10.40 -26.83 -11.06
C GLY A 587 -10.07 -26.93 -9.57
N SER A 588 -8.78 -27.09 -9.24
CA SER A 588 -8.27 -27.18 -7.86
C SER A 588 -8.16 -25.81 -7.17
N VAL A 589 -8.37 -24.74 -7.92
CA VAL A 589 -8.45 -23.33 -7.50
C VAL A 589 -9.75 -22.70 -8.01
N GLY A 590 -10.22 -21.63 -7.35
CA GLY A 590 -11.41 -20.90 -7.78
C GLY A 590 -11.16 -20.00 -8.98
N GLN A 591 -10.01 -19.31 -8.98
CA GLN A 591 -9.57 -18.39 -10.03
C GLN A 591 -8.04 -18.21 -9.92
N GLU A 592 -7.37 -18.08 -11.07
CA GLU A 592 -6.02 -17.53 -11.17
C GLU A 592 -6.08 -16.22 -11.98
N ILE A 593 -5.43 -15.17 -11.50
CA ILE A 593 -5.18 -13.94 -12.27
C ILE A 593 -3.70 -13.91 -12.56
N VAL A 594 -3.34 -13.90 -13.84
CA VAL A 594 -1.94 -13.95 -14.29
C VAL A 594 -1.63 -12.78 -15.22
N PRO A 595 -0.38 -12.28 -15.27
CA PRO A 595 0.01 -11.30 -16.28
C PRO A 595 -0.20 -11.86 -17.68
N ALA A 596 -0.69 -11.02 -18.58
CA ALA A 596 -0.71 -11.34 -19.99
C ALA A 596 0.74 -11.46 -20.52
N THR A 597 0.98 -12.39 -21.45
CA THR A 597 2.29 -12.52 -22.08
C THR A 597 2.60 -11.32 -22.97
N ALA A 598 3.86 -11.15 -23.37
CA ALA A 598 4.25 -10.07 -24.29
C ALA A 598 3.49 -10.15 -25.62
N GLU A 599 3.24 -11.37 -26.12
CA GLU A 599 2.43 -11.60 -27.31
C GLU A 599 0.97 -11.20 -27.08
N GLU A 600 0.37 -11.59 -25.95
CA GLU A 600 -1.00 -11.20 -25.61
C GLU A 600 -1.16 -9.68 -25.48
N ILE A 601 -0.19 -8.99 -24.86
CA ILE A 601 -0.18 -7.52 -24.80
C ILE A 601 -0.11 -6.92 -26.21
N SER A 602 0.73 -7.48 -27.09
CA SER A 602 0.81 -7.05 -28.50
C SER A 602 -0.52 -7.24 -29.24
N TRP A 603 -1.21 -8.36 -29.04
CA TRP A 603 -2.51 -8.63 -29.65
C TRP A 603 -3.59 -7.67 -29.15
N ILE A 604 -3.58 -7.37 -27.84
CA ILE A 604 -4.48 -6.37 -27.23
C ILE A 604 -4.22 -4.99 -27.85
N GLN A 605 -2.96 -4.59 -28.01
CA GLN A 605 -2.61 -3.33 -28.66
C GLN A 605 -3.09 -3.29 -30.12
N GLU A 606 -2.90 -4.39 -30.87
CA GLU A 606 -3.32 -4.53 -32.26
C GLU A 606 -4.84 -4.36 -32.41
N VAL A 607 -5.63 -5.02 -31.55
CA VAL A 607 -7.09 -4.90 -31.60
C VAL A 607 -7.58 -3.53 -31.14
N LEU A 608 -6.90 -2.87 -30.18
CA LEU A 608 -7.22 -1.50 -29.79
C LEU A 608 -7.00 -0.52 -30.94
N ASP A 609 -5.86 -0.60 -31.61
CA ASP A 609 -5.48 0.26 -32.74
C ASP A 609 -6.37 -0.03 -33.96
N GLY A 610 -6.56 -1.31 -34.31
CA GLY A 610 -7.32 -1.74 -35.50
C GLY A 610 -8.82 -1.48 -35.43
N THR A 611 -9.36 -1.21 -34.24
CA THR A 611 -10.79 -0.92 -34.02
C THR A 611 -11.05 0.51 -33.52
N TYR A 612 -10.00 1.32 -33.41
CA TYR A 612 -10.10 2.71 -33.00
C TYR A 612 -10.80 3.54 -34.09
N LYS A 613 -11.77 4.35 -33.68
CA LYS A 613 -12.47 5.30 -34.55
C LYS A 613 -12.60 6.62 -33.81
N LYS A 614 -12.00 7.68 -34.34
CA LYS A 614 -12.00 9.03 -33.73
C LYS A 614 -13.38 9.69 -33.82
N LYS A 615 -14.33 9.17 -33.04
CA LYS A 615 -15.68 9.70 -32.84
C LYS A 615 -16.05 9.59 -31.37
N SER A 616 -17.03 10.38 -30.94
CA SER A 616 -17.67 10.20 -29.64
C SER A 616 -19.19 10.26 -29.77
N THR A 617 -19.86 9.76 -28.75
CA THR A 617 -21.30 9.83 -28.54
C THR A 617 -21.61 10.70 -27.32
N ARG A 618 -22.90 10.83 -27.00
CA ARG A 618 -23.37 11.53 -25.79
C ARG A 618 -22.92 10.88 -24.48
N ASP A 619 -22.43 9.64 -24.52
CA ASP A 619 -22.06 8.89 -23.32
C ASP A 619 -20.69 9.32 -22.75
N ARG A 620 -19.86 10.00 -23.57
CA ARG A 620 -18.57 10.54 -23.12
C ARG A 620 -18.78 11.76 -22.22
N ALA A 621 -18.12 11.78 -21.06
CA ALA A 621 -18.19 12.88 -20.08
C ALA A 621 -17.46 14.19 -20.49
N GLY A 622 -17.27 14.45 -21.79
CA GLY A 622 -16.53 15.58 -22.34
C GLY A 622 -15.01 15.34 -22.50
N GLY A 623 -14.26 16.40 -22.84
CA GLY A 623 -12.80 16.37 -23.05
C GLY A 623 -12.35 15.96 -24.46
N PRO A 624 -11.07 16.19 -24.83
CA PRO A 624 -10.56 15.85 -26.15
C PRO A 624 -10.57 14.34 -26.38
N LEU A 625 -10.74 13.94 -27.64
CA LEU A 625 -10.56 12.55 -28.07
C LEU A 625 -9.05 12.25 -28.14
N ALA A 626 -8.62 11.20 -27.45
CA ALA A 626 -7.27 10.66 -27.60
C ALA A 626 -7.02 10.27 -29.06
N ASP A 627 -5.80 10.40 -29.55
CA ASP A 627 -5.41 9.95 -30.89
C ASP A 627 -5.12 8.45 -30.94
N ARG A 628 -4.71 7.87 -29.81
CA ARG A 628 -4.37 6.45 -29.68
C ARG A 628 -4.53 6.00 -28.22
N PHE A 629 -4.74 4.70 -28.04
CA PHE A 629 -4.68 4.04 -26.73
C PHE A 629 -3.44 3.15 -26.69
N VAL A 630 -2.58 3.37 -25.69
CA VAL A 630 -1.34 2.62 -25.53
C VAL A 630 -1.48 1.70 -24.32
N VAL A 631 -1.49 0.39 -24.58
CA VAL A 631 -1.51 -0.63 -23.54
C VAL A 631 -0.23 -0.53 -22.73
N VAL A 632 -0.38 -0.42 -21.42
CA VAL A 632 0.75 -0.38 -20.48
C VAL A 632 0.93 -1.74 -19.82
N SER A 633 -0.15 -2.41 -19.45
CA SER A 633 -0.14 -3.81 -18.98
C SER A 633 -1.51 -4.47 -19.18
N ALA A 634 -1.54 -5.79 -19.05
CA ALA A 634 -2.78 -6.55 -19.07
C ALA A 634 -2.69 -7.77 -18.15
N LEU A 635 -3.85 -8.20 -17.67
CA LEU A 635 -4.00 -9.41 -16.85
C LEU A 635 -5.00 -10.35 -17.53
N ARG A 636 -4.76 -11.65 -17.41
CA ARG A 636 -5.62 -12.73 -17.86
C ARG A 636 -6.27 -13.42 -16.66
N SER A 637 -7.58 -13.63 -16.74
CA SER A 637 -8.36 -14.43 -15.79
C SER A 637 -8.45 -15.87 -16.28
N GLU A 638 -8.04 -16.80 -15.43
CA GLU A 638 -8.24 -18.25 -15.60
C GLU A 638 -9.22 -18.69 -14.51
N HIS A 639 -10.51 -18.65 -14.84
CA HIS A 639 -11.59 -18.86 -13.89
C HIS A 639 -12.38 -20.14 -14.26
N PRO A 640 -12.10 -21.29 -13.62
CA PRO A 640 -12.75 -22.56 -13.93
C PRO A 640 -14.27 -22.49 -13.87
N GLY A 641 -14.85 -21.92 -12.79
CA GLY A 641 -16.30 -21.83 -12.64
C GLY A 641 -17.01 -20.99 -13.70
N LEU A 642 -16.48 -19.82 -14.07
CA LEU A 642 -17.07 -18.99 -15.14
C LEU A 642 -16.87 -19.61 -16.53
N TRP A 643 -15.71 -20.21 -16.78
CA TRP A 643 -15.46 -20.90 -18.05
C TRP A 643 -16.37 -22.10 -18.25
N ASP A 644 -16.66 -22.85 -17.19
CA ASP A 644 -17.54 -24.00 -17.26
C ASP A 644 -18.93 -23.60 -17.74
N LYS A 645 -19.51 -22.54 -17.14
CA LYS A 645 -20.79 -21.94 -17.58
C LYS A 645 -20.71 -21.43 -19.02
N PHE A 646 -19.63 -20.74 -19.37
CA PHE A 646 -19.41 -20.24 -20.73
C PHE A 646 -19.35 -21.35 -21.77
N ALA A 647 -18.62 -22.43 -21.47
CA ALA A 647 -18.49 -23.59 -22.34
C ALA A 647 -19.82 -24.35 -22.48
N GLU A 648 -20.62 -24.46 -21.41
CA GLU A 648 -21.99 -25.01 -21.47
C GLU A 648 -22.88 -24.18 -22.39
N LYS A 649 -22.89 -22.85 -22.22
CA LYS A 649 -23.66 -21.94 -23.07
C LYS A 649 -23.24 -22.03 -24.53
N ARG A 650 -21.94 -22.04 -24.80
CA ARG A 650 -21.40 -22.23 -26.15
C ARG A 650 -21.87 -23.55 -26.77
N ASN A 651 -21.81 -24.65 -26.02
CA ASN A 651 -22.28 -25.95 -26.50
C ASN A 651 -23.79 -25.97 -26.76
N GLN A 652 -24.57 -25.25 -25.95
CA GLN A 652 -26.00 -25.09 -26.15
C GLN A 652 -26.30 -24.31 -27.45
N VAL A 653 -25.71 -23.13 -27.63
CA VAL A 653 -25.88 -22.32 -28.85
C VAL A 653 -25.44 -23.09 -30.10
N ALA A 654 -24.34 -23.86 -30.03
CA ALA A 654 -23.86 -24.69 -31.13
C ALA A 654 -24.86 -25.78 -31.55
N ARG A 655 -25.71 -26.25 -30.62
CA ARG A 655 -26.81 -27.18 -30.93
C ARG A 655 -28.01 -26.42 -31.51
N ASP A 656 -28.39 -25.32 -30.87
CA ASP A 656 -29.60 -24.57 -31.22
C ASP A 656 -29.51 -23.94 -32.61
N ILE A 657 -28.37 -23.38 -32.99
CA ILE A 657 -28.14 -22.80 -34.32
C ILE A 657 -28.42 -23.79 -35.45
N LYS A 658 -28.16 -25.09 -35.25
CA LYS A 658 -28.43 -26.13 -36.26
C LYS A 658 -29.93 -26.34 -36.52
N GLY A 659 -30.78 -26.00 -35.55
CA GLY A 659 -32.23 -26.16 -35.61
C GLY A 659 -32.99 -24.88 -35.98
N ARG A 660 -32.32 -23.73 -36.12
CA ARG A 660 -32.98 -22.45 -36.44
C ARG A 660 -33.25 -22.32 -37.94
N SER A 661 -34.41 -21.75 -38.27
CA SER A 661 -34.82 -21.45 -39.65
C SER A 661 -34.08 -20.25 -40.25
N THR A 662 -33.62 -19.33 -39.42
CA THR A 662 -32.85 -18.15 -39.80
C THR A 662 -31.68 -17.98 -38.84
N VAL A 663 -30.49 -17.73 -39.40
CA VAL A 663 -29.25 -17.51 -38.64
C VAL A 663 -28.56 -16.30 -39.26
N GLU A 664 -28.49 -15.20 -38.53
CA GLU A 664 -27.82 -13.98 -38.96
C GLU A 664 -26.51 -13.82 -38.19
N ILE A 665 -25.39 -14.01 -38.89
CA ILE A 665 -24.05 -13.94 -38.29
C ILE A 665 -23.44 -12.56 -38.55
N VAL A 666 -23.29 -11.78 -37.48
CA VAL A 666 -22.55 -10.52 -37.51
C VAL A 666 -21.17 -10.74 -36.91
N GLU A 667 -20.15 -10.76 -37.76
CA GLU A 667 -18.75 -10.88 -37.31
C GLU A 667 -18.25 -9.53 -36.76
N PRO A 668 -17.80 -9.46 -35.49
CA PRO A 668 -17.20 -8.26 -34.93
C PRO A 668 -15.86 -7.89 -35.60
N LYS A 669 -15.59 -6.60 -35.73
CA LYS A 669 -14.35 -6.08 -36.34
C LYS A 669 -13.08 -6.45 -35.57
N THR A 670 -13.20 -6.71 -34.28
CA THR A 670 -12.11 -7.19 -33.41
C THR A 670 -11.46 -8.46 -33.96
N MET A 671 -12.25 -9.36 -34.56
CA MET A 671 -11.77 -10.63 -35.11
C MET A 671 -10.94 -10.44 -36.39
N LYS A 672 -11.21 -9.38 -37.15
CA LYS A 672 -10.40 -8.99 -38.31
C LYS A 672 -9.16 -8.20 -37.94
N ALA A 673 -9.21 -7.51 -36.80
CA ALA A 673 -8.12 -6.66 -36.33
C ALA A 673 -6.95 -7.46 -35.72
N CYS A 674 -7.17 -8.68 -35.22
CA CYS A 674 -6.12 -9.52 -34.69
C CYS A 674 -6.38 -11.02 -34.95
N SER A 675 -5.54 -11.65 -35.78
CA SER A 675 -5.71 -13.06 -36.17
C SER A 675 -5.52 -14.02 -34.99
N ALA A 676 -4.66 -13.69 -34.02
CA ALA A 676 -4.44 -14.55 -32.86
C ALA A 676 -5.70 -14.69 -31.98
N PHE A 677 -6.46 -13.61 -31.80
CA PHE A 677 -7.76 -13.66 -31.13
C PHE A 677 -8.81 -14.42 -31.96
N GLN A 678 -8.75 -14.31 -33.29
CA GLN A 678 -9.60 -15.10 -34.19
C GLN A 678 -9.36 -16.61 -34.07
N GLU A 679 -8.10 -17.02 -34.05
CA GLU A 679 -7.69 -18.41 -33.87
C GLU A 679 -8.17 -18.97 -32.53
N ARG A 680 -8.10 -18.17 -31.46
CA ARG A 680 -8.59 -18.57 -30.13
C ARG A 680 -10.08 -18.88 -30.09
N CYS A 681 -10.88 -18.28 -30.96
CA CYS A 681 -12.33 -18.52 -31.06
C CYS A 681 -12.69 -19.62 -32.08
N THR A 682 -11.70 -20.19 -32.76
CA THR A 682 -11.92 -21.13 -33.86
C THR A 682 -11.47 -22.54 -33.45
N HIS A 683 -12.41 -23.48 -33.41
CA HIS A 683 -12.09 -24.87 -33.16
C HIS A 683 -11.46 -25.51 -34.41
N PRO A 684 -10.33 -26.23 -34.30
CA PRO A 684 -9.58 -26.75 -35.46
C PRO A 684 -10.41 -27.61 -36.43
N ARG A 685 -11.45 -28.29 -35.93
CA ARG A 685 -12.33 -29.15 -36.74
C ARG A 685 -13.72 -28.59 -36.99
N LEU A 686 -14.19 -27.67 -36.16
CA LEU A 686 -15.60 -27.23 -36.18
C LEU A 686 -15.73 -25.78 -36.68
N GLY A 687 -14.62 -25.08 -36.91
CA GLY A 687 -14.63 -23.66 -37.19
C GLY A 687 -15.12 -22.86 -35.97
N ASN A 688 -15.89 -21.82 -36.23
CA ASN A 688 -16.51 -20.96 -35.20
C ASN A 688 -18.05 -21.01 -35.30
N PRO A 689 -18.71 -22.13 -34.97
CA PRO A 689 -20.13 -22.33 -35.24
C PRO A 689 -21.06 -21.48 -34.36
N THR A 690 -20.52 -20.89 -33.29
CA THR A 690 -21.26 -20.06 -32.33
C THR A 690 -20.95 -18.57 -32.48
N ASN A 691 -20.25 -18.18 -33.55
CA ASN A 691 -19.76 -16.81 -33.75
C ASN A 691 -19.10 -16.25 -32.47
N GLU A 692 -18.25 -17.07 -31.85
CA GLU A 692 -17.50 -16.67 -30.68
C GLU A 692 -16.53 -15.56 -31.08
N ALA A 693 -16.50 -14.47 -30.32
CA ALA A 693 -15.68 -13.31 -30.64
C ALA A 693 -15.18 -12.59 -29.39
N TYR A 694 -14.12 -11.80 -29.54
CA TYR A 694 -13.68 -10.89 -28.49
C TYR A 694 -14.34 -9.52 -28.64
N LEU A 695 -14.85 -8.96 -27.55
CA LEU A 695 -15.47 -7.63 -27.52
C LEU A 695 -15.00 -6.84 -26.29
N PHE A 696 -15.06 -5.52 -26.39
CA PHE A 696 -14.59 -4.61 -25.35
C PHE A 696 -15.69 -4.18 -24.38
N HIS A 697 -15.32 -3.99 -23.12
CA HIS A 697 -16.14 -3.29 -22.11
C HIS A 697 -15.28 -2.30 -21.32
N GLY A 698 -15.58 -1.01 -21.40
CA GLY A 698 -14.84 0.03 -20.69
C GLY A 698 -15.28 0.14 -19.24
N SER A 699 -14.33 0.30 -18.32
CA SER A 699 -14.64 0.45 -16.89
C SER A 699 -13.53 1.23 -16.16
N ASN A 700 -13.62 1.34 -14.84
CA ASN A 700 -12.47 1.70 -14.02
C ASN A 700 -11.66 0.46 -13.65
N PRO A 701 -10.34 0.58 -13.37
CA PRO A 701 -9.46 -0.52 -13.00
C PRO A 701 -10.03 -1.51 -11.97
N THR A 702 -10.57 -1.02 -10.85
CA THR A 702 -11.13 -1.89 -9.81
C THR A 702 -12.36 -2.65 -10.29
N SER A 703 -13.32 -1.96 -10.88
CA SER A 703 -14.53 -2.60 -11.40
C SER A 703 -14.19 -3.62 -12.47
N ALA A 704 -13.23 -3.33 -13.35
CA ALA A 704 -12.77 -4.29 -14.36
C ALA A 704 -12.22 -5.58 -13.73
N ILE A 705 -11.40 -5.49 -12.69
CA ILE A 705 -10.90 -6.69 -11.99
C ILE A 705 -12.01 -7.41 -11.25
N SER A 706 -12.93 -6.69 -10.60
CA SER A 706 -14.08 -7.34 -9.95
C SER A 706 -14.89 -8.15 -10.97
N ILE A 707 -15.06 -7.64 -12.19
CA ILE A 707 -15.75 -8.37 -13.27
C ILE A 707 -14.98 -9.64 -13.65
N LEU A 708 -13.63 -9.66 -13.63
CA LEU A 708 -12.87 -10.90 -13.86
C LEU A 708 -13.21 -12.00 -12.84
N SER A 709 -13.53 -11.62 -11.60
CA SER A 709 -13.81 -12.55 -10.49
C SER A 709 -15.28 -12.92 -10.33
N THR A 710 -16.21 -11.99 -10.58
CA THR A 710 -17.65 -12.23 -10.37
C THR A 710 -18.47 -12.36 -11.64
N SER A 711 -17.86 -12.15 -12.82
CA SER A 711 -18.57 -11.84 -14.06
C SER A 711 -19.39 -10.54 -13.98
N PHE A 712 -20.08 -10.24 -15.09
CA PHE A 712 -21.10 -9.20 -15.18
C PHE A 712 -22.35 -9.64 -14.40
N LYS A 713 -23.06 -8.69 -13.80
CA LYS A 713 -24.36 -8.95 -13.17
C LYS A 713 -25.49 -8.32 -14.01
N VAL A 714 -26.29 -9.14 -14.70
CA VAL A 714 -27.38 -8.67 -15.57
C VAL A 714 -28.45 -7.91 -14.77
N ASP A 715 -28.67 -8.27 -13.51
CA ASP A 715 -29.60 -7.58 -12.59
C ASP A 715 -29.24 -6.11 -12.33
N PHE A 716 -28.02 -5.68 -12.63
CA PHE A 716 -27.56 -4.29 -12.51
C PHE A 716 -27.53 -3.54 -13.86
N ALA A 717 -27.97 -4.17 -14.96
CA ALA A 717 -28.07 -3.51 -16.26
C ALA A 717 -29.00 -2.28 -16.18
N GLY A 718 -28.48 -1.10 -16.51
CA GLY A 718 -29.22 0.17 -16.51
C GLY A 718 -29.08 1.03 -15.23
N ALA A 719 -28.36 0.60 -14.20
CA ALA A 719 -28.19 1.37 -12.97
C ALA A 719 -27.29 2.62 -13.09
N ALA A 720 -26.47 2.73 -14.16
CA ALA A 720 -25.48 3.79 -14.33
C ALA A 720 -25.66 4.66 -15.59
N VAL A 721 -26.03 4.09 -16.75
CA VAL A 721 -26.23 4.80 -18.03
C VAL A 721 -27.16 3.99 -18.94
N GLY A 722 -27.89 4.66 -19.85
CA GLY A 722 -29.12 4.18 -20.50
C GLY A 722 -29.07 2.86 -21.29
N THR A 723 -30.19 2.13 -21.23
CA THR A 723 -30.47 0.84 -21.88
C THR A 723 -31.07 1.01 -23.28
N MET A 724 -30.32 1.58 -24.23
CA MET A 724 -30.84 1.93 -25.57
C MET A 724 -31.47 0.75 -26.33
N PHE A 725 -30.98 -0.48 -26.10
CA PHE A 725 -31.40 -1.72 -26.75
C PHE A 725 -31.91 -2.79 -25.77
N GLY A 726 -32.32 -2.38 -24.56
CA GLY A 726 -32.81 -3.26 -23.49
C GLY A 726 -31.81 -3.45 -22.32
N PRO A 727 -32.26 -4.05 -21.20
CA PRO A 727 -31.47 -4.27 -19.99
C PRO A 727 -30.53 -5.50 -20.09
N GLY A 728 -29.53 -5.42 -20.95
CA GLY A 728 -28.48 -6.44 -21.10
C GLY A 728 -27.07 -5.93 -20.77
N VAL A 729 -26.07 -6.80 -20.97
CA VAL A 729 -24.65 -6.41 -20.91
C VAL A 729 -24.22 -5.84 -22.25
N TYR A 730 -23.73 -4.60 -22.25
CA TYR A 730 -23.28 -3.89 -23.44
C TYR A 730 -21.77 -4.08 -23.64
N LEU A 731 -21.43 -4.50 -24.85
CA LEU A 731 -20.08 -4.71 -25.34
C LEU A 731 -19.90 -3.99 -26.67
N ALA A 732 -18.68 -3.61 -27.02
CA ALA A 732 -18.41 -2.92 -28.27
C ALA A 732 -17.26 -3.58 -29.05
N GLU A 733 -17.35 -3.53 -30.38
CA GLU A 733 -16.22 -3.91 -31.23
C GLU A 733 -15.20 -2.78 -31.38
N SER A 734 -15.55 -1.53 -31.02
CA SER A 734 -14.66 -0.38 -31.12
C SER A 734 -14.09 -0.01 -29.77
N SER A 735 -12.76 0.05 -29.69
CA SER A 735 -12.02 0.52 -28.52
C SER A 735 -12.45 1.93 -28.09
N ALA A 736 -12.71 2.83 -29.05
CA ALA A 736 -13.13 4.20 -28.78
C ALA A 736 -14.53 4.30 -28.15
N LYS A 737 -15.45 3.37 -28.46
CA LYS A 737 -16.77 3.32 -27.80
C LYS A 737 -16.63 2.88 -26.35
N SER A 738 -15.82 1.84 -26.09
CA SER A 738 -15.57 1.39 -24.73
C SER A 738 -14.84 2.44 -23.89
N ASP A 739 -13.90 3.20 -24.48
CA ASP A 739 -13.22 4.32 -23.80
C ASP A 739 -14.17 5.38 -23.22
N GLU A 740 -15.37 5.56 -23.79
CA GLU A 740 -16.37 6.49 -23.26
C GLU A 740 -16.85 6.12 -21.85
N TYR A 741 -16.79 4.83 -21.51
CA TYR A 741 -17.14 4.30 -20.20
C TYR A 741 -15.91 4.08 -19.31
N ALA A 742 -14.71 4.10 -19.89
CA ALA A 742 -13.48 3.93 -19.15
C ALA A 742 -13.17 5.16 -18.29
N ARG A 743 -12.84 4.92 -17.02
CA ARG A 743 -12.46 5.96 -16.07
C ARG A 743 -11.14 5.59 -15.42
N ASP A 744 -10.33 6.59 -15.12
CA ASP A 744 -9.27 6.41 -14.14
C ASP A 744 -9.86 6.46 -12.73
N GLU A 745 -9.10 6.01 -11.74
CA GLU A 745 -9.56 5.98 -10.36
C GLU A 745 -9.22 7.26 -9.58
N ASN A 746 -8.43 8.16 -10.17
CA ASN A 746 -7.89 9.36 -9.52
C ASN A 746 -7.37 9.04 -8.11
N THR A 747 -6.61 7.96 -7.96
CA THR A 747 -6.16 7.45 -6.65
C THR A 747 -5.05 8.30 -6.04
N GLY A 748 -4.46 9.22 -6.80
CA GLY A 748 -3.33 10.03 -6.39
C GLY A 748 -2.10 9.14 -6.26
N GLY A 749 -1.26 9.07 -7.29
CA GLY A 749 -0.06 8.21 -7.26
C GLY A 749 0.42 7.74 -8.62
N ALA A 750 1.22 6.67 -8.62
CA ALA A 750 1.87 6.07 -9.81
C ALA A 750 0.90 5.70 -10.95
N TYR A 751 -0.38 5.55 -10.64
CA TYR A 751 -1.38 4.97 -11.53
C TYR A 751 -2.42 5.98 -12.05
N ASP A 752 -2.30 7.26 -11.70
CA ASP A 752 -3.18 8.29 -12.25
C ASP A 752 -3.04 8.37 -13.78
N GLY A 753 -4.16 8.58 -14.47
CA GLY A 753 -4.22 8.59 -15.93
C GLY A 753 -4.14 7.20 -16.59
N LEU A 754 -4.21 6.11 -15.83
CA LEU A 754 -4.46 4.76 -16.36
C LEU A 754 -5.96 4.47 -16.43
N PHE A 755 -6.41 4.07 -17.62
CA PHE A 755 -7.77 3.63 -17.89
C PHE A 755 -7.81 2.11 -18.02
N ALA A 756 -8.98 1.51 -17.83
CA ALA A 756 -9.16 0.07 -17.97
C ALA A 756 -10.20 -0.28 -19.03
N VAL A 757 -9.91 -1.32 -19.79
CA VAL A 757 -10.86 -1.96 -20.71
C VAL A 757 -10.76 -3.46 -20.56
N LEU A 758 -11.91 -4.11 -20.44
CA LEU A 758 -12.01 -5.57 -20.49
C LEU A 758 -12.05 -6.03 -21.95
N LEU A 759 -11.39 -7.14 -22.24
CA LEU A 759 -11.56 -7.87 -23.49
C LEU A 759 -12.20 -9.22 -23.14
N CYS A 760 -13.48 -9.33 -23.47
CA CYS A 760 -14.32 -10.48 -23.12
C CYS A 760 -14.48 -11.40 -24.32
N ARG A 761 -14.40 -12.70 -24.09
CA ARG A 761 -14.80 -13.72 -25.05
C ARG A 761 -16.30 -13.91 -24.95
N VAL A 762 -17.01 -13.81 -26.07
CA VAL A 762 -18.47 -13.70 -26.12
C VAL A 762 -19.02 -14.68 -27.12
N VAL A 763 -20.03 -15.45 -26.73
CA VAL A 763 -20.87 -16.21 -27.66
C VAL A 763 -21.86 -15.24 -28.30
N VAL A 764 -21.52 -14.69 -29.47
CA VAL A 764 -22.40 -13.75 -30.18
C VAL A 764 -23.58 -14.49 -30.83
N GLY A 765 -23.32 -15.69 -31.35
CA GLY A 765 -24.32 -16.54 -31.99
C GLY A 765 -25.03 -15.87 -33.17
N SER A 766 -26.32 -16.16 -33.31
CA SER A 766 -27.23 -15.48 -34.24
C SER A 766 -27.67 -14.15 -33.65
N SER A 767 -27.50 -13.06 -34.40
CA SER A 767 -27.75 -11.70 -33.93
C SER A 767 -29.03 -11.11 -34.50
N TYR A 768 -29.80 -10.41 -33.66
CA TYR A 768 -30.90 -9.55 -34.12
C TYR A 768 -30.38 -8.12 -34.36
N VAL A 769 -30.25 -7.71 -35.62
CA VAL A 769 -29.68 -6.41 -35.98
C VAL A 769 -30.74 -5.32 -36.01
N VAL A 770 -30.50 -4.24 -35.25
CA VAL A 770 -31.45 -3.12 -35.09
C VAL A 770 -30.75 -1.77 -35.17
N GLU A 771 -31.39 -0.81 -35.83
CA GLU A 771 -30.88 0.57 -35.97
C GLU A 771 -31.56 1.55 -35.00
N LYS A 772 -32.77 1.21 -34.54
CA LYS A 772 -33.62 2.05 -33.69
C LYS A 772 -33.51 1.62 -32.23
N PRO A 773 -33.52 2.57 -31.27
CA PRO A 773 -33.65 2.24 -29.86
C PRO A 773 -34.96 1.49 -29.55
N GLY A 774 -34.93 0.59 -28.58
CA GLY A 774 -36.07 -0.23 -28.16
C GLY A 774 -35.65 -1.29 -27.16
N ASP A 775 -36.63 -1.97 -26.54
CA ASP A 775 -36.34 -3.17 -25.75
C ASP A 775 -36.51 -4.42 -26.63
N TYR A 776 -35.41 -5.12 -26.84
CA TYR A 776 -35.35 -6.32 -27.69
C TYR A 776 -35.02 -7.58 -26.88
N THR A 777 -35.14 -7.53 -25.55
CA THR A 777 -34.80 -8.65 -24.65
C THR A 777 -35.53 -9.94 -25.03
N GLU A 778 -36.82 -9.84 -25.36
CA GLU A 778 -37.66 -10.99 -25.72
C GLU A 778 -37.12 -11.77 -26.93
N LYS A 779 -36.44 -11.09 -27.87
CA LYS A 779 -35.82 -11.74 -29.03
C LYS A 779 -34.71 -12.70 -28.66
N CYS A 780 -34.02 -12.44 -27.55
CA CYS A 780 -32.99 -13.33 -27.04
C CYS A 780 -33.55 -14.35 -26.04
N THR A 781 -34.41 -13.92 -25.11
CA THR A 781 -34.92 -14.81 -24.06
C THR A 781 -35.91 -15.85 -24.58
N SER A 782 -36.56 -15.61 -25.74
CA SER A 782 -37.37 -16.61 -26.45
C SER A 782 -36.54 -17.68 -27.18
N GLY A 783 -35.22 -17.44 -27.36
CA GLY A 783 -34.31 -18.32 -28.10
C GLY A 783 -34.30 -18.11 -29.62
N GLU A 784 -35.03 -17.12 -30.15
CA GLU A 784 -35.02 -16.75 -31.58
C GLU A 784 -33.63 -16.29 -32.02
N PHE A 785 -32.99 -15.45 -31.19
CA PHE A 785 -31.62 -14.97 -31.38
C PHE A 785 -30.77 -15.19 -30.11
N ASP A 786 -29.45 -15.10 -30.24
CA ASP A 786 -28.52 -15.20 -29.10
C ASP A 786 -28.06 -13.82 -28.60
N SER A 787 -28.06 -12.82 -29.48
CA SER A 787 -27.63 -11.45 -29.17
C SER A 787 -28.42 -10.40 -29.95
N VAL A 788 -28.36 -9.15 -29.49
CA VAL A 788 -28.84 -7.98 -30.22
C VAL A 788 -27.64 -7.15 -30.68
N VAL A 789 -27.67 -6.68 -31.92
CA VAL A 789 -26.65 -5.77 -32.47
C VAL A 789 -27.30 -4.43 -32.76
N GLY A 790 -26.95 -3.43 -31.96
CA GLY A 790 -27.33 -2.05 -32.18
C GLY A 790 -26.43 -1.41 -33.24
N ASP A 791 -26.86 -1.37 -34.50
CA ASP A 791 -26.07 -0.85 -35.61
C ASP A 791 -26.25 0.67 -35.79
N ARG A 792 -25.73 1.44 -34.81
CA ARG A 792 -25.70 2.91 -34.88
C ARG A 792 -24.65 3.42 -35.84
N GLU A 793 -23.71 2.58 -36.27
CA GLU A 793 -22.76 2.93 -37.32
C GLU A 793 -23.48 3.12 -38.65
N LYS A 794 -24.37 2.20 -39.04
CA LYS A 794 -25.21 2.36 -40.22
C LYS A 794 -26.25 3.46 -40.05
N ALA A 795 -26.88 3.56 -38.88
CA ALA A 795 -27.96 4.52 -38.64
C ALA A 795 -27.50 5.99 -38.60
N VAL A 796 -26.38 6.28 -37.91
CA VAL A 796 -25.91 7.65 -37.65
C VAL A 796 -24.38 7.81 -37.73
N GLY A 797 -23.67 6.81 -38.25
CA GLY A 797 -22.22 6.89 -38.46
C GLY A 797 -21.37 6.69 -37.20
N THR A 798 -21.94 6.26 -36.06
CA THR A 798 -21.20 6.06 -34.80
C THR A 798 -20.62 4.64 -34.69
N PHE A 799 -21.12 3.82 -33.77
CA PHE A 799 -20.53 2.54 -33.36
C PHE A 799 -21.58 1.43 -33.36
N ARG A 800 -21.14 0.18 -33.52
CA ARG A 800 -21.97 -0.99 -33.26
C ARG A 800 -21.76 -1.47 -31.83
N GLU A 801 -22.84 -1.76 -31.15
CA GLU A 801 -22.86 -2.33 -29.80
C GLU A 801 -23.52 -3.70 -29.84
N PHE A 802 -22.98 -4.63 -29.05
CA PHE A 802 -23.44 -6.01 -28.95
C PHE A 802 -24.01 -6.21 -27.55
N ILE A 803 -25.26 -6.66 -27.47
CA ILE A 803 -25.99 -6.82 -26.22
C ILE A 803 -26.33 -8.29 -26.05
N VAL A 804 -25.96 -8.82 -24.88
CA VAL A 804 -26.33 -10.18 -24.46
C VAL A 804 -27.09 -10.10 -23.12
N PHE A 805 -28.03 -11.01 -22.95
CA PHE A 805 -28.96 -11.03 -21.80
C PHE A 805 -28.73 -12.21 -20.86
N ASP A 806 -27.71 -13.03 -21.14
CA ASP A 806 -27.31 -14.18 -20.33
C ASP A 806 -25.81 -14.06 -20.02
N GLU A 807 -25.48 -13.96 -18.74
CA GLU A 807 -24.11 -13.85 -18.23
C GLU A 807 -23.22 -15.00 -18.70
N ALA A 808 -23.78 -16.21 -18.88
CA ALA A 808 -23.04 -17.36 -19.36
C ALA A 808 -22.59 -17.20 -20.82
N SER A 809 -23.08 -16.21 -21.55
CA SER A 809 -22.61 -15.90 -22.92
C SER A 809 -21.29 -15.14 -22.92
N ILE A 810 -20.77 -14.73 -21.76
CA ILE A 810 -19.58 -13.90 -21.61
C ILE A 810 -18.55 -14.59 -20.71
N TYR A 811 -17.32 -14.63 -21.17
CA TYR A 811 -16.16 -14.95 -20.36
C TYR A 811 -15.20 -13.75 -20.34
N PRO A 812 -15.11 -12.99 -19.22
CA PRO A 812 -14.18 -11.88 -19.11
C PRO A 812 -12.74 -12.42 -18.98
N GLU A 813 -12.04 -12.50 -20.12
CA GLU A 813 -10.74 -13.17 -20.21
C GLU A 813 -9.59 -12.24 -19.86
N TYR A 814 -9.63 -10.97 -20.29
CA TYR A 814 -8.57 -10.01 -20.02
C TYR A 814 -9.09 -8.69 -19.46
N VAL A 815 -8.25 -8.03 -18.67
CA VAL A 815 -8.30 -6.58 -18.46
C VAL A 815 -6.99 -5.97 -18.97
N ALA A 816 -7.10 -4.91 -19.76
CA ALA A 816 -5.98 -4.13 -20.25
C ALA A 816 -6.01 -2.73 -19.61
N PHE A 817 -4.86 -2.31 -19.08
CA PHE A 817 -4.64 -0.98 -18.56
C PHE A 817 -3.89 -0.15 -19.60
N TYR A 818 -4.42 1.01 -19.97
CA TYR A 818 -3.90 1.81 -21.06
C TYR A 818 -3.84 3.30 -20.72
N ARG A 819 -2.96 4.02 -21.42
CA ARG A 819 -2.93 5.49 -21.45
C ARG A 819 -3.54 6.01 -22.73
N ARG A 820 -4.11 7.22 -22.63
CA ARG A 820 -4.57 8.00 -23.78
C ARG A 820 -3.40 8.83 -24.31
N GLU A 821 -3.06 8.64 -25.57
CA GLU A 821 -2.03 9.42 -26.28
C GLU A 821 -2.69 10.53 -27.11
N TYR A 822 -2.10 11.72 -27.14
CA TYR A 822 -2.59 12.89 -27.85
C TYR A 822 -1.42 13.49 -28.65
N LYS A 823 -1.62 13.78 -29.94
CA LYS A 823 -0.57 14.28 -30.84
C LYS A 823 0.05 15.60 -30.39
N ASP A 824 -0.74 16.46 -29.75
CA ASP A 824 -0.32 17.80 -29.31
C ASP A 824 0.16 17.83 -27.84
N GLY A 825 0.46 16.66 -27.27
CA GLY A 825 0.78 16.50 -25.85
C GLY A 825 -0.47 16.30 -24.98
N PRO A 826 -0.31 15.92 -23.70
CA PRO A 826 -1.43 15.65 -22.81
C PRO A 826 -2.33 16.89 -22.64
N PRO A 827 -3.66 16.72 -22.59
CA PRO A 827 -4.57 17.83 -22.43
C PRO A 827 -4.34 18.53 -21.09
N PRO A 828 -4.53 19.86 -21.00
CA PRO A 828 -4.39 20.58 -19.74
C PRO A 828 -5.32 19.95 -18.69
N THR A 829 -4.74 19.59 -17.55
CA THR A 829 -5.49 19.10 -16.40
C THR A 829 -6.54 20.14 -16.02
N LYS A 830 -7.76 19.70 -15.64
CA LYS A 830 -8.71 20.62 -15.00
C LYS A 830 -7.97 21.33 -13.86
N PRO A 831 -7.99 22.67 -13.79
CA PRO A 831 -7.36 23.36 -12.68
C PRO A 831 -7.89 22.77 -11.38
N ALA A 832 -7.00 22.43 -10.46
CA ALA A 832 -7.40 22.24 -9.08
C ALA A 832 -8.22 23.47 -8.67
N PRO A 833 -9.33 23.31 -7.93
CA PRO A 833 -10.05 24.47 -7.42
C PRO A 833 -9.04 25.37 -6.71
N ALA A 834 -9.00 26.64 -7.11
CA ALA A 834 -8.03 27.60 -6.60
C ALA A 834 -8.01 27.58 -5.07
N PRO A 835 -6.85 27.76 -4.41
CA PRO A 835 -6.83 27.94 -2.97
C PRO A 835 -7.76 29.10 -2.63
N ALA A 836 -8.78 28.82 -1.82
CA ALA A 836 -9.72 29.85 -1.40
C ALA A 836 -8.93 30.99 -0.74
N PRO A 837 -9.15 32.26 -1.14
CA PRO A 837 -8.49 33.39 -0.49
C PRO A 837 -8.80 33.39 1.00
N SER A 838 -7.77 33.54 1.82
CA SER A 838 -7.85 33.57 3.28
C SER A 838 -8.54 34.84 3.76
N SER A 839 -9.86 34.90 3.68
CA SER A 839 -10.61 35.99 4.30
C SER A 839 -12.07 35.61 4.48
N TYR A 840 -12.41 34.77 5.47
CA TYR A 840 -13.80 34.75 5.96
C TYR A 840 -13.84 34.64 7.49
N ALA A 841 -14.30 35.75 8.08
CA ALA A 841 -14.80 35.87 9.43
C ALA A 841 -16.02 34.93 9.63
N PRO A 842 -16.35 34.56 10.88
CA PRO A 842 -17.19 33.41 11.18
C PRO A 842 -18.66 33.67 10.80
N SER A 843 -19.13 33.04 9.73
CA SER A 843 -20.57 32.87 9.48
C SER A 843 -21.01 31.50 9.97
N GLN A 844 -21.84 31.49 11.01
CA GLN A 844 -22.57 30.31 11.47
C GLN A 844 -23.54 29.86 10.37
N HIS A 845 -23.36 28.68 9.77
CA HIS A 845 -24.44 27.86 9.20
C HIS A 845 -23.96 26.43 8.87
N THR A 846 -24.37 25.50 9.74
CA THR A 846 -25.00 24.18 9.48
C THR A 846 -24.61 23.34 8.26
N MET A 847 -24.09 22.14 8.55
CA MET A 847 -23.81 20.98 7.68
C MET A 847 -25.08 20.39 7.00
N PRO A 848 -24.98 19.81 5.79
CA PRO A 848 -25.97 18.86 5.28
C PRO A 848 -25.69 17.42 5.79
N ALA A 849 -26.75 16.71 6.13
CA ALA A 849 -26.73 15.41 6.81
C ALA A 849 -26.67 14.21 5.84
N SER A 850 -26.01 13.15 6.31
CA SER A 850 -25.95 11.79 5.74
C SER A 850 -27.34 11.11 5.65
N PRO A 851 -27.50 10.11 4.76
CA PRO A 851 -28.79 9.53 4.43
C PRO A 851 -29.22 8.50 5.48
N GLY A 852 -30.15 8.92 6.32
CA GLY A 852 -30.87 8.13 7.31
C GLY A 852 -31.93 9.02 7.95
N GLY A 853 -32.77 9.66 7.13
CA GLY A 853 -33.70 10.68 7.58
C GLY A 853 -34.87 10.08 8.35
N ALA A 854 -35.07 10.54 9.59
CA ALA A 854 -36.33 10.39 10.30
C ALA A 854 -37.47 10.92 9.41
N ARG A 855 -38.52 10.13 9.23
CA ARG A 855 -39.67 10.53 8.40
C ARG A 855 -40.50 11.52 9.20
N THR A 856 -40.70 12.72 8.67
CA THR A 856 -41.46 13.76 9.39
C THR A 856 -42.80 14.04 8.71
N MET A 857 -43.81 14.39 9.52
CA MET A 857 -45.09 14.89 9.03
C MET A 857 -45.46 16.17 9.77
N GLN A 858 -46.34 16.97 9.17
CA GLN A 858 -46.94 18.12 9.84
C GLN A 858 -48.34 17.77 10.35
N VAL A 859 -48.60 18.11 11.62
CA VAL A 859 -49.88 17.89 12.29
C VAL A 859 -50.36 19.22 12.85
N GLN A 860 -51.56 19.64 12.46
CA GLN A 860 -52.19 20.82 13.03
C GLN A 860 -52.89 20.45 14.34
N ILE A 861 -52.64 21.22 15.40
CA ILE A 861 -53.29 21.00 16.69
C ILE A 861 -54.78 21.38 16.58
N PRO A 862 -55.73 20.47 16.87
CA PRO A 862 -57.16 20.78 16.79
C PRO A 862 -57.57 21.91 17.74
N GLU A 863 -58.63 22.64 17.40
CA GLU A 863 -59.19 23.67 18.28
C GLU A 863 -59.60 23.08 19.65
N GLY A 864 -59.24 23.77 20.73
CA GLY A 864 -59.54 23.35 22.11
C GLY A 864 -58.56 22.35 22.75
N VAL A 865 -57.48 21.97 22.07
CA VAL A 865 -56.46 21.07 22.63
C VAL A 865 -55.32 21.86 23.28
N GLU A 866 -55.16 21.70 24.60
CA GLU A 866 -54.11 22.36 25.37
C GLU A 866 -52.76 21.61 25.31
N PRO A 867 -51.63 22.31 25.52
CA PRO A 867 -50.33 21.66 25.67
C PRO A 867 -50.33 20.52 26.71
N GLY A 868 -49.66 19.42 26.39
CA GLY A 868 -49.62 18.19 27.20
C GLY A 868 -50.72 17.18 26.88
N ALA A 869 -51.77 17.55 26.16
CA ALA A 869 -52.79 16.62 25.70
C ALA A 869 -52.25 15.66 24.62
N ARG A 870 -52.85 14.46 24.52
CA ARG A 870 -52.48 13.45 23.51
C ARG A 870 -53.50 13.44 22.37
N ILE A 871 -53.01 13.53 21.14
CA ILE A 871 -53.82 13.47 19.91
C ILE A 871 -53.31 12.35 19.00
N GLN A 872 -54.18 11.81 18.16
CA GLN A 872 -53.80 10.83 17.14
C GLN A 872 -53.84 11.45 15.74
N ALA A 873 -52.81 11.19 14.94
CA ALA A 873 -52.75 11.64 13.54
C ALA A 873 -52.30 10.50 12.63
N LYS A 874 -52.95 10.40 11.47
CA LYS A 874 -52.62 9.38 10.46
C LYS A 874 -51.54 9.90 9.51
N ALA A 875 -50.44 9.16 9.41
CA ALA A 875 -49.31 9.45 8.56
C ALA A 875 -49.63 9.30 7.07
N PRO A 876 -49.01 10.10 6.17
CA PRO A 876 -49.10 9.90 4.72
C PRO A 876 -48.58 8.53 4.26
N TRP A 877 -47.74 7.87 5.07
CA TRP A 877 -47.20 6.53 4.82
C TRP A 877 -47.98 5.40 5.50
N GLY A 878 -49.15 5.68 6.10
CA GLY A 878 -50.13 4.69 6.52
C GLY A 878 -50.25 4.44 8.03
N ASP A 879 -49.23 4.76 8.81
CA ASP A 879 -49.21 4.56 10.26
C ASP A 879 -50.11 5.56 11.00
N THR A 880 -50.60 5.24 12.20
CA THR A 880 -51.27 6.21 13.09
C THR A 880 -50.37 6.49 14.29
N LEU A 881 -50.00 7.75 14.48
CA LEU A 881 -49.09 8.18 15.55
C LEU A 881 -49.87 8.86 16.68
N GLU A 882 -49.52 8.53 17.92
CA GLU A 882 -49.97 9.24 19.12
C GLU A 882 -48.96 10.35 19.44
N ILE A 883 -49.43 11.59 19.50
CA ILE A 883 -48.61 12.79 19.61
C ILE A 883 -49.02 13.53 20.88
N VAL A 884 -48.05 13.82 21.75
CA VAL A 884 -48.24 14.71 22.89
C VAL A 884 -48.01 16.14 22.41
N VAL A 885 -48.98 17.04 22.60
CA VAL A 885 -48.86 18.44 22.21
C VAL A 885 -47.75 19.12 23.05
N PRO A 886 -46.69 19.67 22.45
CA PRO A 886 -45.60 20.29 23.21
C PRO A 886 -46.03 21.55 23.97
N GLU A 887 -45.36 21.84 25.10
CA GLU A 887 -45.53 23.12 25.81
C GLU A 887 -45.24 24.33 24.89
N GLY A 888 -46.13 25.32 24.92
CA GLY A 888 -46.03 26.56 24.12
C GLY A 888 -46.71 26.52 22.75
N VAL A 889 -47.37 25.43 22.37
CA VAL A 889 -48.10 25.30 21.10
C VAL A 889 -49.59 25.59 21.30
N SER A 890 -50.16 26.52 20.53
CA SER A 890 -51.59 26.89 20.64
C SER A 890 -52.48 26.09 19.67
N PRO A 891 -53.78 25.91 19.97
CA PRO A 891 -54.73 25.32 19.03
C PRO A 891 -54.70 26.03 17.67
N GLY A 892 -54.74 25.26 16.59
CA GLY A 892 -54.62 25.75 15.20
C GLY A 892 -53.19 25.86 14.69
N GLN A 893 -52.16 25.75 15.55
CA GLN A 893 -50.76 25.78 15.15
C GLN A 893 -50.30 24.43 14.61
N THR A 894 -49.46 24.43 13.58
CA THR A 894 -48.92 23.22 12.96
C THR A 894 -47.57 22.87 13.55
N ILE A 895 -47.40 21.62 13.97
CA ILE A 895 -46.13 21.08 14.49
C ILE A 895 -45.57 20.01 13.56
N THR A 896 -44.24 19.88 13.53
CA THR A 896 -43.57 18.80 12.81
C THR A 896 -43.27 17.65 13.76
N VAL A 897 -43.75 16.47 13.44
CA VAL A 897 -43.56 15.24 14.21
C VAL A 897 -42.70 14.29 13.40
N SER A 898 -41.65 13.75 14.03
CA SER A 898 -40.77 12.73 13.44
C SER A 898 -41.22 11.35 13.92
N ALA A 899 -41.36 10.39 12.99
CA ALA A 899 -41.63 8.98 13.26
C ALA A 899 -40.36 8.15 13.30
#